data_AF-A0A1B8G1N4-F1
#
_entry.id   AF-A0A1B8G1N4-F1
#
_cell.length_a   1.000
_cell.length_b   1.000
_cell.length_c   1.000
_cell.angle_alpha   90.00
_cell.angle_beta   90.00
_cell.angle_gamma   90.00
#
_symmetry.space_group_name_H-M   'P 1'
#
loop_
_entity.id
_entity.type
_entity.pdbx_description
1 polymer ?
#
loop_
_entity_poly.entity_id
_entity_poly.type
_entity_poly.pdbx_seq_one_letter_code
_entity_poly.pdbx_strand_id
1 'polypeptide(L)'
;MTEIVDIPAPVGEVATELTSESIATTARGSEVHSPSSNRTASTPASELSSIEALKGFKTANLGVSKENARAKAATLSLVEQVSLLRAADHWRTVAIPNKGIANIKTSDGPNGARGAVFKAGTRAALFPCGVSLAATWDTKLLYEVGQHLGEETKARSAHVLLAPTVCLHRGPLGGRNFESFSEDPLLTGKLAASYINGLQQKGIAATIKHFVANEQETERLTMDSELSERALRELYLRPFEIAVRESNPWAVMSSYNLINGVHADMNTHTLKDILRGEWKYDGLVMSDWTGVNSVAESIEAGCDLEMPYSDKWRGEKAVQAVKDGKLSQDAVERAAANVLYLIDRVRGQDTSPEEPEREEDTPETRELIRRAGSQGLTLLKNRTNLLPLDAEKTKIAVIGPNANRAIAGGGGSASLNPYYNTLPLWSIQRESSKGVTYALGCDIYKWIPLATPFCKALTGEEGVTIEFYTGDKFEGEPTVVQTRTSTDLMLWDSAPTEVGNVWSAYVRAKLTPKTSGKHKFSFFSVGPGRLYIDGKLLADVWDWTEQGETMFDGSEDVVVEIELEAGRTYELMSELTNEIRPLSKQIAIGRTHGPGGVRIGYKEEDKVDHLQQAVDAATEADVAIVIVGLDAEWESEGYDRANMDLPKDGSQDRLVEAVLKANPNTIVVVQAGSPVTMPWADKVPSILQAWYQGQEAGNALADVLFGRVNPSGKLPTTFPVRLQDNPTYHSWPGENKKVVYGEGIFMGYRHYERLAIKPLFAFGHGLSYTTFSYGDITLSNTTLSANEKLTVTIPITNSGKVDGAEVVQGYVHDVKSRLVRPEKELAVFDKVFLKAGETKDVILTLDKLSVGYYDTRLKAWIAEEGEFKILVGSSSADIRQTAKFDVAESFTWIF
;
A
#
# COMPACT_ATOMS: atom_id res chain seq x y z
N MET A 1 22.15 15.70 -58.60
CA MET A 1 21.34 14.73 -59.36
C MET A 1 20.30 14.22 -58.37
N THR A 2 19.07 14.74 -58.51
CA THR A 2 17.82 14.01 -58.85
C THR A 2 17.12 13.56 -57.57
N GLU A 3 15.82 13.74 -57.33
CA GLU A 3 14.70 14.38 -58.02
C GLU A 3 13.52 14.46 -57.02
N ILE A 4 12.56 15.34 -57.27
CA ILE A 4 11.30 15.57 -56.54
C ILE A 4 10.19 14.64 -57.12
N VAL A 5 9.00 14.60 -56.47
CA VAL A 5 7.63 14.22 -56.98
C VAL A 5 7.18 12.80 -56.50
N ASP A 6 6.00 12.48 -55.91
CA ASP A 6 4.73 13.17 -55.53
C ASP A 6 3.68 12.22 -54.82
N ILE A 7 2.77 12.80 -54.01
CA ILE A 7 1.32 12.50 -53.63
C ILE A 7 0.82 11.08 -53.18
N PRO A 8 -0.41 10.86 -52.61
CA PRO A 8 -1.64 11.70 -52.55
C PRO A 8 -2.42 11.85 -51.21
N ALA A 9 -3.34 12.83 -51.21
CA ALA A 9 -4.42 13.08 -50.24
C ALA A 9 -5.61 12.10 -50.39
N PRO A 10 -6.61 12.18 -49.48
CA PRO A 10 -8.00 12.28 -49.97
C PRO A 10 -8.92 13.28 -49.24
N VAL A 11 -9.99 13.59 -49.96
CA VAL A 11 -11.10 14.54 -49.77
C VAL A 11 -12.32 13.85 -49.14
N GLY A 12 -13.21 14.61 -48.47
CA GLY A 12 -14.64 14.25 -48.37
C GLY A 12 -15.46 14.92 -47.26
N GLU A 13 -16.06 16.08 -47.54
CA GLU A 13 -17.23 16.66 -46.82
C GLU A 13 -18.54 15.96 -47.23
N VAL A 14 -19.54 15.93 -46.34
CA VAL A 14 -20.97 16.14 -46.67
C VAL A 14 -21.69 16.86 -45.51
N ALA A 15 -22.47 17.89 -45.86
CA ALA A 15 -23.24 18.81 -45.02
C ALA A 15 -24.72 18.39 -44.82
N THR A 16 -25.44 19.06 -43.89
CA THR A 16 -26.83 19.62 -43.99
C THR A 16 -27.26 20.17 -42.62
N GLU A 17 -27.36 21.51 -42.46
CA GLU A 17 -28.58 22.35 -42.50
C GLU A 17 -29.58 22.20 -41.33
N LEU A 18 -29.81 23.29 -40.56
CA LEU A 18 -31.09 24.02 -40.50
C LEU A 18 -31.08 25.19 -39.47
N THR A 19 -31.15 26.39 -40.05
CA THR A 19 -31.80 27.67 -39.69
C THR A 19 -32.27 28.04 -38.27
N SER A 20 -31.99 29.31 -37.95
CA SER A 20 -32.56 30.22 -36.94
C SER A 20 -34.04 30.60 -37.16
N GLU A 21 -34.77 30.89 -36.08
CA GLU A 21 -35.72 32.02 -36.03
C GLU A 21 -36.07 32.45 -34.59
N SER A 22 -36.09 33.77 -34.39
CA SER A 22 -36.47 34.53 -33.18
C SER A 22 -37.98 34.83 -33.15
N ILE A 23 -38.56 35.15 -31.98
CA ILE A 23 -39.36 36.38 -31.71
C ILE A 23 -39.96 36.37 -30.29
N ALA A 24 -39.93 37.54 -29.66
CA ALA A 24 -40.42 37.92 -28.34
C ALA A 24 -41.95 38.10 -28.25
N THR A 25 -42.56 38.07 -27.05
CA THR A 25 -43.05 39.25 -26.27
C THR A 25 -44.11 38.91 -25.18
N THR A 26 -43.90 39.50 -23.99
CA THR A 26 -44.84 40.10 -23.01
C THR A 26 -46.07 39.38 -22.45
N ALA A 27 -46.20 39.38 -21.11
CA ALA A 27 -47.31 40.07 -20.39
C ALA A 27 -47.01 40.22 -18.87
N ARG A 28 -47.53 41.31 -18.29
CA ARG A 28 -47.31 41.88 -16.95
C ARG A 28 -48.35 41.44 -15.91
N GLY A 29 -48.02 41.68 -14.63
CA GLY A 29 -48.95 42.04 -13.53
C GLY A 29 -48.53 41.36 -12.22
N SER A 30 -48.46 41.97 -11.03
CA SER A 30 -48.70 43.33 -10.53
C SER A 30 -48.15 43.39 -9.08
N GLU A 31 -47.82 44.60 -8.62
CA GLU A 31 -47.23 44.98 -7.31
C GLU A 31 -48.08 44.60 -6.08
N VAL A 32 -47.46 44.60 -4.87
CA VAL A 32 -47.68 45.62 -3.80
C VAL A 32 -47.09 45.19 -2.41
N HIS A 33 -46.36 46.14 -1.79
CA HIS A 33 -46.00 46.39 -0.36
C HIS A 33 -44.89 45.63 0.42
N SER A 34 -44.00 46.46 1.00
CA SER A 34 -42.95 46.25 2.03
C SER A 34 -43.52 46.44 3.47
N PRO A 35 -42.77 46.44 4.62
CA PRO A 35 -41.34 46.15 4.92
C PRO A 35 -41.05 45.28 6.19
N SER A 36 -39.77 44.97 6.43
CA SER A 36 -39.09 44.68 7.72
C SER A 36 -39.18 43.29 8.37
N SER A 37 -38.02 42.66 8.61
CA SER A 37 -37.43 42.47 9.96
C SER A 37 -36.23 41.49 9.91
N ASN A 38 -35.19 41.85 10.65
CA ASN A 38 -33.99 41.05 10.90
C ASN A 38 -34.34 39.60 11.30
N ARG A 39 -33.76 38.63 10.60
CA ARG A 39 -33.39 37.33 11.18
C ARG A 39 -32.02 36.93 10.67
N THR A 40 -31.07 36.90 11.60
CA THR A 40 -29.84 36.13 11.57
C THR A 40 -30.16 34.72 11.07
N ALA A 41 -29.76 34.41 9.83
CA ALA A 41 -29.83 33.06 9.31
C ALA A 41 -28.64 32.29 9.86
N SER A 42 -28.89 31.47 10.88
CA SER A 42 -28.03 30.36 11.27
C SER A 42 -27.88 29.43 10.07
N THR A 43 -26.66 29.30 9.55
CA THR A 43 -26.31 28.31 8.54
C THR A 43 -26.60 26.91 9.10
N PRO A 44 -27.23 25.99 8.33
CA PRO A 44 -27.44 24.63 8.79
C PRO A 44 -26.09 23.98 9.06
N ALA A 45 -25.96 23.36 10.22
CA ALA A 45 -24.80 22.57 10.61
C ALA A 45 -24.46 21.56 9.50
N SER A 46 -23.17 21.46 9.18
CA SER A 46 -22.63 20.46 8.26
C SER A 46 -22.89 19.05 8.80
N GLU A 47 -23.93 18.38 8.31
CA GLU A 47 -24.34 17.02 8.72
C GLU A 47 -23.33 15.89 8.39
N LEU A 48 -22.09 16.21 7.99
CA LEU A 48 -21.07 15.23 7.60
C LEU A 48 -19.79 15.28 8.46
N SER A 49 -19.74 16.07 9.54
CA SER A 49 -18.57 16.15 10.43
C SER A 49 -18.64 15.20 11.63
N SER A 50 -19.74 14.48 11.82
CA SER A 50 -19.86 13.51 12.91
C SER A 50 -19.70 12.08 12.38
N ILE A 51 -18.90 11.28 13.10
CA ILE A 51 -18.85 9.81 12.97
C ILE A 51 -20.27 9.19 13.04
N GLU A 52 -21.27 9.92 13.55
CA GLU A 52 -22.67 9.53 13.53
C GLU A 52 -23.30 9.45 12.13
N ALA A 53 -22.83 10.25 11.15
CA ALA A 53 -23.29 10.14 9.76
C ALA A 53 -22.86 8.81 9.09
N LEU A 54 -21.81 8.15 9.61
CA LEU A 54 -21.35 6.83 9.17
C LEU A 54 -22.02 5.66 9.93
N LYS A 55 -22.68 5.92 11.06
CA LYS A 55 -23.39 4.89 11.85
C LYS A 55 -24.67 4.34 11.18
N GLY A 56 -25.08 4.91 10.05
CA GLY A 56 -26.29 4.53 9.32
C GLY A 56 -26.17 3.30 8.40
N PHE A 57 -24.96 2.81 8.11
CA PHE A 57 -24.78 1.75 7.10
C PHE A 57 -24.79 0.35 7.71
N LYS A 58 -25.93 -0.06 8.28
CA LYS A 58 -26.23 -1.49 8.41
C LYS A 58 -26.56 -2.01 7.00
N THR A 59 -25.66 -2.78 6.40
CA THR A 59 -26.00 -3.61 5.24
C THR A 59 -27.11 -4.57 5.64
N ALA A 60 -28.35 -4.17 5.37
CA ALA A 60 -29.54 -4.97 5.58
C ALA A 60 -29.63 -6.03 4.48
N ASN A 61 -28.85 -7.12 4.59
CA ASN A 61 -29.21 -8.38 3.96
C ASN A 61 -30.04 -9.18 4.97
N LEU A 62 -31.35 -8.92 4.99
CA LEU A 62 -32.36 -9.46 5.91
C LEU A 62 -32.57 -10.99 5.85
N GLY A 63 -31.65 -11.76 5.26
CA GLY A 63 -31.68 -13.23 5.19
C GLY A 63 -30.33 -13.95 5.41
N VAL A 64 -29.23 -13.21 5.58
CA VAL A 64 -27.89 -13.80 5.79
C VAL A 64 -27.56 -13.74 7.28
N SER A 65 -27.62 -14.88 7.97
CA SER A 65 -27.29 -14.98 9.40
C SER A 65 -26.25 -16.07 9.66
N LYS A 66 -25.43 -15.85 10.69
CA LYS A 66 -24.40 -16.81 11.09
C LYS A 66 -25.02 -18.13 11.57
N GLU A 67 -26.21 -18.08 12.15
CA GLU A 67 -26.98 -19.25 12.55
C GLU A 67 -27.39 -20.09 11.34
N ASN A 68 -27.79 -19.47 10.23
CA ASN A 68 -28.11 -20.18 8.99
C ASN A 68 -26.87 -20.87 8.40
N ALA A 69 -25.73 -20.16 8.36
CA ALA A 69 -24.47 -20.73 7.90
C ALA A 69 -24.02 -21.91 8.79
N ARG A 70 -24.24 -21.78 10.11
CA ARG A 70 -23.96 -22.85 11.07
C ARG A 70 -24.88 -24.06 10.89
N ALA A 71 -26.18 -23.84 10.70
CA ALA A 71 -27.13 -24.90 10.40
C ALA A 71 -26.77 -25.62 9.10
N LYS A 72 -26.38 -24.89 8.05
CA LYS A 72 -25.90 -25.47 6.79
C LYS A 72 -24.63 -26.30 6.99
N ALA A 73 -23.64 -25.78 7.73
CA ALA A 73 -22.42 -26.52 8.06
C ALA A 73 -22.71 -27.86 8.76
N ALA A 74 -23.66 -27.88 9.71
CA ALA A 74 -24.06 -29.09 10.43
C ALA A 74 -24.71 -30.18 9.53
N THR A 75 -25.18 -29.83 8.33
CA THR A 75 -25.72 -30.80 7.35
C THR A 75 -24.65 -31.46 6.48
N LEU A 76 -23.43 -30.92 6.50
CA LEU A 76 -22.30 -31.45 5.74
C LEU A 76 -21.63 -32.61 6.49
N SER A 77 -21.11 -33.58 5.76
CA SER A 77 -20.22 -34.59 6.33
C SER A 77 -18.93 -33.94 6.85
N LEU A 78 -18.24 -34.58 7.79
CA LEU A 78 -16.95 -34.09 8.30
C LEU A 78 -15.93 -33.81 7.17
N VAL A 79 -15.90 -34.64 6.13
CA VAL A 79 -15.00 -34.45 4.98
C VAL A 79 -15.37 -33.19 4.19
N GLU A 80 -16.67 -32.94 3.97
CA GLU A 80 -17.17 -31.73 3.32
C GLU A 80 -16.93 -30.47 4.17
N GLN A 81 -17.09 -30.55 5.51
CA GLN A 81 -16.76 -29.42 6.38
C GLN A 81 -15.26 -29.09 6.32
N VAL A 82 -14.40 -30.11 6.43
CA VAL A 82 -12.94 -29.94 6.37
C VAL A 82 -12.49 -29.42 5.00
N SER A 83 -13.14 -29.81 3.90
CA SER A 83 -12.77 -29.32 2.58
C SER A 83 -12.99 -27.81 2.43
N LEU A 84 -13.99 -27.23 3.11
CA LEU A 84 -14.23 -25.78 3.13
C LEU A 84 -13.15 -25.01 3.89
N LEU A 85 -12.36 -25.67 4.75
CA LEU A 85 -11.35 -25.02 5.57
C LEU A 85 -10.04 -24.76 4.80
N ARG A 86 -9.94 -25.11 3.52
CA ARG A 86 -8.76 -24.81 2.71
C ARG A 86 -9.17 -24.25 1.35
N ALA A 87 -8.31 -23.44 0.77
CA ALA A 87 -8.49 -23.01 -0.61
C ALA A 87 -8.48 -24.20 -1.58
N ALA A 88 -9.14 -24.03 -2.72
CA ALA A 88 -9.13 -24.97 -3.85
C ALA A 88 -7.91 -24.76 -4.76
N ASP A 89 -7.46 -23.52 -4.90
CA ASP A 89 -6.27 -23.13 -5.65
C ASP A 89 -5.57 -21.94 -4.96
N HIS A 90 -4.81 -21.13 -5.70
CA HIS A 90 -4.15 -19.95 -5.15
C HIS A 90 -5.11 -18.86 -4.67
N TRP A 91 -6.30 -18.74 -5.25
CA TRP A 91 -7.18 -17.58 -5.09
C TRP A 91 -8.63 -17.94 -4.77
N ARG A 92 -9.03 -19.21 -4.83
CA ARG A 92 -10.42 -19.64 -4.73
C ARG A 92 -10.66 -20.57 -3.57
N THR A 93 -11.83 -20.46 -2.96
CA THR A 93 -12.33 -21.46 -2.00
C THR A 93 -12.87 -22.70 -2.71
N VAL A 94 -13.07 -23.78 -1.96
CA VAL A 94 -13.71 -25.00 -2.46
C VAL A 94 -15.21 -24.79 -2.72
N ALA A 95 -15.68 -25.24 -3.89
CA ALA A 95 -17.11 -25.35 -4.20
C ALA A 95 -17.65 -26.74 -3.86
N ILE A 96 -18.92 -26.82 -3.45
CA ILE A 96 -19.68 -28.07 -3.26
C ILE A 96 -21.05 -27.93 -3.97
N PRO A 97 -21.10 -28.07 -5.31
CA PRO A 97 -22.28 -27.69 -6.11
C PRO A 97 -23.55 -28.48 -5.77
N ASN A 98 -23.43 -29.77 -5.48
CA ASN A 98 -24.54 -30.63 -5.07
C ASN A 98 -25.17 -30.24 -3.72
N LYS A 99 -24.54 -29.32 -2.97
CA LYS A 99 -25.04 -28.73 -1.72
C LYS A 99 -25.35 -27.24 -1.86
N GLY A 100 -25.32 -26.69 -3.07
CA GLY A 100 -25.53 -25.27 -3.32
C GLY A 100 -24.47 -24.39 -2.64
N ILE A 101 -23.21 -24.82 -2.67
CA ILE A 101 -22.07 -24.03 -2.18
C ILE A 101 -21.18 -23.71 -3.38
N ALA A 102 -21.16 -22.44 -3.77
CA ALA A 102 -20.26 -21.92 -4.80
C ALA A 102 -18.91 -21.54 -4.18
N ASN A 103 -17.86 -21.46 -5.01
CA ASN A 103 -16.61 -20.86 -4.58
C ASN A 103 -16.73 -19.33 -4.53
N ILE A 104 -15.81 -18.71 -3.82
CA ILE A 104 -15.51 -17.29 -3.91
C ILE A 104 -14.05 -17.14 -4.31
N LYS A 105 -13.74 -16.03 -4.96
CA LYS A 105 -12.39 -15.66 -5.39
C LYS A 105 -11.88 -14.48 -4.58
N THR A 106 -10.64 -14.58 -4.11
CA THR A 106 -9.86 -13.53 -3.48
C THR A 106 -8.96 -12.84 -4.50
N SER A 107 -8.69 -11.56 -4.32
CA SER A 107 -7.66 -10.81 -5.04
C SER A 107 -6.88 -9.96 -4.04
N ASP A 108 -5.55 -9.89 -4.18
CA ASP A 108 -4.81 -8.75 -3.64
C ASP A 108 -5.18 -7.48 -4.40
N GLY A 109 -5.01 -6.28 -3.85
CA GLY A 109 -4.58 -5.96 -2.50
C GLY A 109 -4.94 -4.50 -2.14
N PRO A 110 -4.18 -3.85 -1.24
CA PRO A 110 -4.63 -2.63 -0.56
C PRO A 110 -4.80 -1.38 -1.44
N ASN A 111 -4.15 -1.33 -2.60
CA ASN A 111 -4.11 -0.19 -3.51
C ASN A 111 -4.52 -0.55 -4.96
N GLY A 112 -5.28 -1.63 -5.14
CA GLY A 112 -5.81 -2.06 -6.43
C GLY A 112 -6.11 -3.56 -6.46
N ALA A 113 -7.06 -4.01 -7.28
CA ALA A 113 -7.39 -5.43 -7.40
C ALA A 113 -6.58 -6.09 -8.54
N ARG A 114 -5.54 -6.86 -8.21
CA ARG A 114 -4.63 -7.49 -9.17
C ARG A 114 -5.29 -8.56 -10.05
N GLY A 115 -6.19 -9.35 -9.49
CA GLY A 115 -6.74 -10.55 -10.14
C GLY A 115 -5.90 -11.81 -9.87
N ALA A 116 -6.12 -12.84 -10.69
CA ALA A 116 -5.64 -14.20 -10.46
C ALA A 116 -4.19 -14.47 -10.94
N VAL A 117 -3.51 -13.48 -11.54
CA VAL A 117 -2.17 -13.64 -12.11
C VAL A 117 -1.26 -12.55 -11.58
N PHE A 118 -0.11 -12.93 -11.02
CA PHE A 118 0.79 -12.03 -10.29
C PHE A 118 1.52 -11.05 -11.22
N LYS A 119 2.14 -11.57 -12.29
CA LYS A 119 2.88 -10.76 -13.26
C LYS A 119 2.15 -10.73 -14.60
N ALA A 120 1.95 -9.53 -15.13
CA ALA A 120 1.29 -9.29 -16.43
C ALA A 120 -0.13 -9.90 -16.53
N GLY A 121 -0.86 -9.95 -15.41
CA GLY A 121 -2.30 -10.26 -15.39
C GLY A 121 -3.16 -9.16 -16.02
N THR A 122 -4.48 -9.30 -15.91
CA THR A 122 -5.45 -8.29 -16.37
C THR A 122 -5.10 -6.92 -15.81
N ARG A 123 -5.13 -5.88 -16.66
CA ARG A 123 -4.82 -4.54 -16.18
C ARG A 123 -5.90 -4.04 -15.21
N ALA A 124 -5.47 -3.29 -14.21
CA ALA A 124 -6.34 -2.78 -13.14
C ALA A 124 -5.96 -1.36 -12.73
N ALA A 125 -6.87 -0.71 -12.00
CA ALA A 125 -6.61 0.58 -11.37
C ALA A 125 -5.54 0.47 -10.28
N LEU A 126 -4.45 1.24 -10.41
CA LEU A 126 -3.40 1.34 -9.38
C LEU A 126 -3.50 2.66 -8.63
N PHE A 127 -3.99 2.60 -7.39
CA PHE A 127 -4.12 3.74 -6.48
C PHE A 127 -2.79 4.06 -5.78
N PRO A 128 -2.67 5.26 -5.16
CA PRO A 128 -1.58 5.55 -4.25
C PRO A 128 -1.43 4.47 -3.17
N CYS A 129 -0.19 4.16 -2.77
CA CYS A 129 0.06 3.21 -1.70
C CYS A 129 -0.46 3.73 -0.34
N GLY A 130 -0.59 2.82 0.64
CA GLY A 130 -1.16 3.11 1.96
C GLY A 130 -0.58 4.35 2.62
N VAL A 131 0.75 4.52 2.58
CA VAL A 131 1.41 5.68 3.20
C VAL A 131 1.01 7.00 2.53
N SER A 132 0.79 6.99 1.21
CA SER A 132 0.34 8.19 0.49
C SER A 132 -1.14 8.48 0.78
N LEU A 133 -1.97 7.45 0.80
CA LEU A 133 -3.38 7.58 1.20
C LEU A 133 -3.49 8.09 2.64
N ALA A 134 -2.61 7.64 3.55
CA ALA A 134 -2.54 8.15 4.91
C ALA A 134 -2.12 9.60 4.97
N ALA A 135 -1.19 10.02 4.11
CA ALA A 135 -0.76 11.41 4.03
C ALA A 135 -1.91 12.37 3.64
N THR A 136 -3.01 11.86 3.08
CA THR A 136 -4.21 12.68 2.82
C THR A 136 -4.94 13.11 4.09
N TRP A 137 -4.86 12.31 5.17
CA TRP A 137 -5.67 12.44 6.40
C TRP A 137 -7.17 12.61 6.14
N ASP A 138 -7.68 12.00 5.07
CA ASP A 138 -9.04 12.22 4.58
C ASP A 138 -9.86 10.92 4.57
N THR A 139 -10.67 10.73 5.61
CA THR A 139 -11.57 9.57 5.72
C THR A 139 -12.63 9.53 4.61
N LYS A 140 -13.06 10.68 4.08
CA LYS A 140 -14.06 10.74 3.00
C LYS A 140 -13.45 10.27 1.70
N LEU A 141 -12.24 10.71 1.40
CA LEU A 141 -11.49 10.24 0.24
C LEU A 141 -11.20 8.73 0.34
N LEU A 142 -10.81 8.21 1.51
CA LEU A 142 -10.57 6.77 1.70
C LEU A 142 -11.85 5.94 1.51
N TYR A 143 -13.01 6.47 1.89
CA TYR A 143 -14.30 5.85 1.60
C TYR A 143 -14.58 5.79 0.08
N GLU A 144 -14.33 6.88 -0.66
CA GLU A 144 -14.48 6.91 -2.12
C GLU A 144 -13.51 5.94 -2.82
N VAL A 145 -12.26 5.88 -2.36
CA VAL A 145 -11.27 4.90 -2.84
C VAL A 145 -11.74 3.47 -2.56
N GLY A 146 -12.24 3.19 -1.36
CA GLY A 146 -12.81 1.88 -1.02
C GLY A 146 -13.99 1.49 -1.92
N GLN A 147 -14.89 2.43 -2.19
CA GLN A 147 -16.00 2.21 -3.13
C GLN A 147 -15.52 1.87 -4.54
N HIS A 148 -14.50 2.57 -5.04
CA HIS A 148 -13.94 2.27 -6.36
C HIS A 148 -13.27 0.90 -6.39
N LEU A 149 -12.45 0.59 -5.40
CA LEU A 149 -11.80 -0.71 -5.28
C LEU A 149 -12.79 -1.87 -5.18
N GLY A 150 -14.00 -1.62 -4.66
CA GLY A 150 -15.10 -2.58 -4.71
C GLY A 150 -15.59 -2.89 -6.13
N GLU A 151 -15.67 -1.88 -7.00
CA GLU A 151 -16.00 -2.12 -8.42
C GLU A 151 -14.82 -2.76 -9.16
N GLU A 152 -13.59 -2.31 -8.90
CA GLU A 152 -12.38 -2.90 -9.49
C GLU A 152 -12.24 -4.38 -9.12
N THR A 153 -12.58 -4.76 -7.88
CA THR A 153 -12.58 -6.17 -7.43
C THR A 153 -13.62 -7.00 -8.21
N LYS A 154 -14.80 -6.46 -8.50
CA LYS A 154 -15.79 -7.14 -9.36
C LYS A 154 -15.31 -7.27 -10.79
N ALA A 155 -14.56 -6.29 -11.31
CA ALA A 155 -13.96 -6.37 -12.63
C ALA A 155 -12.94 -7.53 -12.72
N ARG A 156 -12.30 -7.92 -11.61
CA ARG A 156 -11.48 -9.14 -11.49
C ARG A 156 -12.30 -10.41 -11.21
N SER A 157 -13.63 -10.34 -11.27
CA SER A 157 -14.55 -11.42 -10.86
C SER A 157 -14.27 -11.96 -9.46
N ALA A 158 -13.70 -11.12 -8.59
CA ALA A 158 -13.38 -11.44 -7.21
C ALA A 158 -14.48 -10.96 -6.28
N HIS A 159 -14.56 -11.60 -5.11
CA HIS A 159 -15.57 -11.37 -4.08
C HIS A 159 -14.95 -10.83 -2.78
N VAL A 160 -13.64 -11.00 -2.65
CA VAL A 160 -12.86 -10.63 -1.47
C VAL A 160 -11.63 -9.86 -1.93
N LEU A 161 -11.43 -8.67 -1.39
CA LEU A 161 -10.18 -7.93 -1.56
C LEU A 161 -9.33 -8.11 -0.31
N LEU A 162 -8.06 -8.48 -0.49
CA LEU A 162 -7.10 -8.73 0.59
C LEU A 162 -6.50 -7.42 1.09
N ALA A 163 -7.37 -6.60 1.68
CA ALA A 163 -7.12 -5.20 2.03
C ALA A 163 -8.04 -4.71 3.17
N PRO A 164 -7.68 -3.60 3.84
CA PRO A 164 -6.40 -2.87 3.72
C PRO A 164 -5.30 -3.48 4.60
N THR A 165 -4.05 -3.06 4.37
CA THR A 165 -2.89 -3.40 5.21
C THR A 165 -2.73 -2.33 6.30
N VAL A 166 -2.66 -2.74 7.57
CA VAL A 166 -2.72 -1.85 8.75
C VAL A 166 -1.60 -2.10 9.76
N CYS A 167 -0.53 -2.79 9.37
CA CYS A 167 0.68 -2.87 10.19
C CYS A 167 1.21 -1.45 10.49
N LEU A 168 1.80 -1.24 11.66
CA LEU A 168 2.29 0.09 12.03
C LEU A 168 3.73 0.30 11.58
N HIS A 169 4.08 1.54 11.25
CA HIS A 169 5.47 1.91 10.92
C HIS A 169 6.31 1.96 12.19
N ARG A 170 6.64 0.79 12.74
CA ARG A 170 7.38 0.64 14.01
C ARG A 170 8.77 1.27 13.93
N GLY A 171 9.47 0.97 12.85
CA GLY A 171 10.74 1.58 12.47
C GLY A 171 10.73 1.97 10.99
N PRO A 172 11.67 2.83 10.55
CA PRO A 172 11.67 3.34 9.18
C PRO A 172 12.05 2.30 8.12
N LEU A 173 12.63 1.15 8.52
CA LEU A 173 13.24 0.17 7.62
C LEU A 173 12.28 -0.90 7.09
N GLY A 174 11.06 -1.00 7.63
CA GLY A 174 10.10 -2.04 7.27
C GLY A 174 9.82 -2.09 5.77
N GLY A 175 10.00 -3.26 5.15
CA GLY A 175 9.87 -3.47 3.70
C GLY A 175 8.48 -3.14 3.14
N ARG A 176 7.45 -3.25 3.99
CA ARG A 176 6.03 -2.98 3.65
C ARG A 176 5.46 -1.74 4.33
N ASN A 177 6.31 -0.85 4.84
CA ASN A 177 5.85 0.45 5.34
C ASN A 177 5.09 1.23 4.25
N PHE A 178 5.52 1.15 2.99
CA PHE A 178 4.81 1.80 1.88
C PHE A 178 3.35 1.33 1.75
N GLU A 179 3.09 0.05 2.07
CA GLU A 179 1.80 -0.61 1.90
C GLU A 179 0.80 -0.25 3.01
N SER A 180 1.31 0.06 4.20
CA SER A 180 0.52 0.39 5.39
C SER A 180 0.30 1.90 5.53
N PHE A 181 -0.52 2.33 6.49
CA PHE A 181 -0.91 3.73 6.60
C PHE A 181 0.09 4.59 7.41
N SER A 182 0.33 4.27 8.68
CA SER A 182 0.95 5.22 9.62
C SER A 182 1.66 4.52 10.79
N GLU A 183 2.52 5.28 11.48
CA GLU A 183 3.00 4.93 12.82
C GLU A 183 1.95 5.15 13.92
N ASP A 184 0.88 5.90 13.65
CA ASP A 184 -0.15 6.18 14.65
C ASP A 184 -1.36 5.24 14.52
N PRO A 185 -1.75 4.54 15.60
CA PRO A 185 -2.81 3.55 15.52
C PRO A 185 -4.21 4.14 15.29
N LEU A 186 -4.46 5.39 15.72
CA LEU A 186 -5.75 6.04 15.48
C LEU A 186 -5.88 6.41 14.00
N LEU A 187 -4.85 7.05 13.43
CA LEU A 187 -4.86 7.43 12.01
C LEU A 187 -5.05 6.18 11.13
N THR A 188 -4.24 5.15 11.35
CA THR A 188 -4.35 3.86 10.64
C THR A 188 -5.75 3.26 10.77
N GLY A 189 -6.29 3.16 11.99
CA GLY A 189 -7.61 2.57 12.22
C GLY A 189 -8.77 3.33 11.58
N LYS A 190 -8.78 4.67 11.66
CA LYS A 190 -9.86 5.51 11.09
C LYS A 190 -9.88 5.48 9.57
N LEU A 191 -8.71 5.51 8.94
CA LEU A 191 -8.59 5.40 7.49
C LEU A 191 -8.98 4.01 7.01
N ALA A 192 -8.51 2.95 7.69
CA ALA A 192 -8.89 1.58 7.39
C ALA A 192 -10.41 1.36 7.50
N ALA A 193 -11.04 1.83 8.59
CA ALA A 193 -12.49 1.71 8.76
C ALA A 193 -13.27 2.41 7.63
N SER A 194 -12.82 3.59 7.21
CA SER A 194 -13.46 4.34 6.12
C SER A 194 -13.32 3.63 4.77
N TYR A 195 -12.12 3.12 4.48
CA TYR A 195 -11.84 2.28 3.31
C TYR A 195 -12.73 1.03 3.28
N ILE A 196 -12.81 0.30 4.40
CA ILE A 196 -13.58 -0.94 4.54
C ILE A 196 -15.07 -0.65 4.33
N ASN A 197 -15.59 0.43 4.91
CA ASN A 197 -16.98 0.83 4.73
C ASN A 197 -17.32 1.10 3.25
N GLY A 198 -16.44 1.80 2.53
CA GLY A 198 -16.61 2.04 1.09
C GLY A 198 -16.60 0.74 0.27
N LEU A 199 -15.63 -0.14 0.56
CA LEU A 199 -15.45 -1.43 -0.11
C LEU A 199 -16.65 -2.36 0.10
N GLN A 200 -17.05 -2.57 1.36
CA GLN A 200 -18.14 -3.50 1.71
C GLN A 200 -19.51 -3.01 1.25
N GLN A 201 -19.71 -1.70 1.09
CA GLN A 201 -20.93 -1.18 0.49
C GLN A 201 -21.12 -1.66 -0.95
N LYS A 202 -20.03 -2.01 -1.65
CA LYS A 202 -20.10 -2.58 -3.00
C LYS A 202 -20.36 -4.09 -3.02
N GLY A 203 -20.58 -4.73 -1.87
CA GLY A 203 -20.79 -6.17 -1.76
C GLY A 203 -19.51 -7.00 -1.82
N ILE A 204 -18.34 -6.35 -1.67
CA ILE A 204 -17.03 -7.01 -1.63
C ILE A 204 -16.58 -7.15 -0.19
N ALA A 205 -16.09 -8.33 0.19
CA ALA A 205 -15.52 -8.53 1.52
C ALA A 205 -14.15 -7.86 1.63
N ALA A 206 -13.98 -7.02 2.66
CA ALA A 206 -12.65 -6.59 3.09
C ALA A 206 -11.97 -7.71 3.89
N THR A 207 -10.66 -7.86 3.70
CA THR A 207 -9.80 -8.70 4.55
C THR A 207 -8.68 -7.85 5.11
N ILE A 208 -8.91 -7.27 6.29
CA ILE A 208 -7.91 -6.43 6.96
C ILE A 208 -6.69 -7.28 7.38
N LYS A 209 -5.46 -6.79 7.14
CA LYS A 209 -4.23 -7.57 7.31
C LYS A 209 -3.04 -6.76 7.85
N HIS A 210 -2.05 -7.36 8.51
CA HIS A 210 -1.94 -8.77 8.90
C HIS A 210 -2.05 -8.86 10.43
N PHE A 211 -2.94 -9.71 10.93
CA PHE A 211 -3.31 -9.79 12.35
C PHE A 211 -2.44 -10.83 13.09
N VAL A 212 -1.44 -10.44 13.88
CA VAL A 212 -0.98 -9.08 14.20
C VAL A 212 0.54 -9.09 14.42
N ALA A 213 1.14 -7.92 14.54
CA ALA A 213 2.55 -7.73 14.83
C ALA A 213 3.50 -8.17 13.67
N ASN A 214 3.10 -7.90 12.42
CA ASN A 214 3.91 -8.16 11.22
C ASN A 214 4.55 -6.86 10.71
N GLU A 215 5.33 -6.18 11.55
CA GLU A 215 5.91 -4.86 11.22
C GLU A 215 7.28 -4.94 10.53
N GLN A 216 7.79 -6.14 10.22
CA GLN A 216 9.04 -6.36 9.51
C GLN A 216 8.96 -7.61 8.62
N GLU A 217 9.76 -7.64 7.55
CA GLU A 217 9.78 -8.73 6.59
C GLU A 217 10.88 -9.77 6.88
N THR A 218 11.99 -9.34 7.51
CA THR A 218 13.11 -10.22 7.85
C THR A 218 12.63 -11.42 8.68
N GLU A 219 12.79 -12.61 8.08
CA GLU A 219 12.37 -13.90 8.64
C GLU A 219 10.89 -13.94 9.09
N ARG A 220 9.99 -13.17 8.48
CA ARG A 220 8.57 -13.04 8.89
C ARG A 220 7.83 -14.35 9.16
N LEU A 221 8.20 -15.44 8.48
CA LEU A 221 7.61 -16.78 8.69
C LEU A 221 7.99 -17.42 10.02
N THR A 222 9.09 -17.01 10.66
CA THR A 222 9.61 -17.66 11.87
C THR A 222 10.08 -16.69 12.96
N MET A 223 10.09 -15.39 12.69
CA MET A 223 10.46 -14.37 13.66
C MET A 223 9.40 -14.29 14.77
N ASP A 224 9.84 -14.27 16.02
CA ASP A 224 9.00 -14.07 17.20
C ASP A 224 9.03 -12.61 17.64
N SER A 225 7.87 -11.94 17.51
CA SER A 225 7.65 -10.61 18.02
C SER A 225 7.33 -10.67 19.51
N GLU A 226 8.33 -10.32 20.33
CA GLU A 226 8.21 -10.30 21.78
C GLU A 226 7.79 -8.89 22.23
N LEU A 227 6.53 -8.75 22.65
CA LEU A 227 5.93 -7.46 23.01
C LEU A 227 5.04 -7.54 24.24
N SER A 228 5.03 -6.46 25.01
CA SER A 228 4.16 -6.35 26.19
C SER A 228 2.68 -6.26 25.82
N GLU A 229 1.80 -6.79 26.67
CA GLU A 229 0.34 -6.72 26.48
C GLU A 229 -0.15 -5.28 26.29
N ARG A 230 0.46 -4.30 27.00
CA ARG A 230 0.07 -2.89 26.86
C ARG A 230 0.38 -2.35 25.46
N ALA A 231 1.57 -2.64 24.93
CA ALA A 231 1.92 -2.25 23.57
C ALA A 231 1.06 -2.98 22.53
N LEU A 232 0.82 -4.29 22.72
CA LEU A 232 -0.09 -5.08 21.89
C LEU A 232 -1.48 -4.42 21.80
N ARG A 233 -2.04 -3.96 22.92
CA ARG A 233 -3.38 -3.35 23.00
C ARG A 233 -3.45 -1.90 22.51
N GLU A 234 -2.50 -1.07 22.92
CA GLU A 234 -2.52 0.37 22.63
C GLU A 234 -2.02 0.71 21.22
N LEU A 235 -1.16 -0.13 20.65
CA LEU A 235 -0.59 0.08 19.31
C LEU A 235 -1.11 -0.97 18.31
N TYR A 236 -0.61 -2.20 18.37
CA TYR A 236 -0.70 -3.12 17.22
C TYR A 236 -2.10 -3.69 16.96
N LEU A 237 -2.87 -3.96 18.02
CA LEU A 237 -4.27 -4.36 17.89
C LEU A 237 -5.20 -3.18 17.62
N ARG A 238 -4.79 -1.94 17.94
CA ARG A 238 -5.67 -0.79 17.95
C ARG A 238 -6.25 -0.43 16.56
N PRO A 239 -5.52 -0.50 15.43
CA PRO A 239 -6.12 -0.35 14.11
C PRO A 239 -7.20 -1.38 13.81
N PHE A 240 -6.97 -2.65 14.17
CA PHE A 240 -7.94 -3.73 13.99
C PHE A 240 -9.16 -3.54 14.88
N GLU A 241 -8.95 -3.16 16.15
CA GLU A 241 -10.00 -2.84 17.12
C GLU A 241 -10.93 -1.74 16.59
N ILE A 242 -10.35 -0.64 16.10
CA ILE A 242 -11.10 0.45 15.46
C ILE A 242 -11.87 -0.05 14.24
N ALA A 243 -11.22 -0.81 13.35
CA ALA A 243 -11.87 -1.33 12.15
C ALA A 243 -13.03 -2.29 12.48
N VAL A 244 -12.86 -3.21 13.42
CA VAL A 244 -13.92 -4.12 13.88
C VAL A 244 -15.10 -3.32 14.45
N ARG A 245 -14.83 -2.35 15.32
CA ARG A 245 -15.87 -1.53 15.96
C ARG A 245 -16.61 -0.63 14.97
N GLU A 246 -15.91 -0.03 14.01
CA GLU A 246 -16.44 1.06 13.18
C GLU A 246 -16.80 0.66 11.73
N SER A 247 -16.37 -0.53 11.29
CA SER A 247 -16.62 -1.01 9.92
C SER A 247 -16.95 -2.51 9.81
N ASN A 248 -16.71 -3.29 10.86
CA ASN A 248 -16.92 -4.74 10.92
C ASN A 248 -16.45 -5.46 9.63
N PRO A 249 -15.13 -5.55 9.38
CA PRO A 249 -14.60 -6.21 8.19
C PRO A 249 -15.10 -7.65 8.12
N TRP A 250 -15.42 -8.14 6.93
CA TRP A 250 -16.01 -9.47 6.79
C TRP A 250 -15.00 -10.60 6.91
N ALA A 251 -13.72 -10.29 6.71
CA ALA A 251 -12.61 -11.17 6.98
C ALA A 251 -11.41 -10.43 7.64
N VAL A 252 -10.56 -11.20 8.32
CA VAL A 252 -9.25 -10.81 8.87
C VAL A 252 -8.23 -11.83 8.37
N MET A 253 -7.03 -11.38 8.00
CA MET A 253 -5.92 -12.27 7.66
C MET A 253 -4.93 -12.34 8.82
N SER A 254 -4.63 -13.53 9.34
CA SER A 254 -3.59 -13.70 10.37
C SER A 254 -2.21 -13.43 9.79
N SER A 255 -1.29 -12.92 10.60
CA SER A 255 0.10 -12.72 10.18
C SER A 255 0.91 -14.01 10.09
N TYR A 256 2.14 -13.90 9.58
CA TYR A 256 3.09 -14.99 9.49
C TYR A 256 3.82 -15.29 10.81
N ASN A 257 4.20 -14.23 11.52
CA ASN A 257 5.15 -14.26 12.62
C ASN A 257 4.59 -14.97 13.87
N LEU A 258 5.50 -15.26 14.80
CA LEU A 258 5.11 -15.60 16.16
C LEU A 258 4.87 -14.31 16.96
N ILE A 259 3.97 -14.43 17.94
CA ILE A 259 3.62 -13.38 18.88
C ILE A 259 3.83 -13.98 20.27
N ASN A 260 4.88 -13.55 20.96
CA ASN A 260 5.26 -14.08 22.28
C ASN A 260 5.34 -15.62 22.30
N GLY A 261 6.02 -16.20 21.30
CA GLY A 261 6.34 -17.63 21.22
C GLY A 261 5.32 -18.53 20.53
N VAL A 262 4.21 -17.98 20.00
CA VAL A 262 3.17 -18.75 19.30
C VAL A 262 2.84 -18.10 17.96
N HIS A 263 2.83 -18.88 16.87
CA HIS A 263 2.42 -18.38 15.55
C HIS A 263 1.02 -17.78 15.57
N ALA A 264 0.83 -16.69 14.84
CA ALA A 264 -0.41 -15.94 14.84
C ALA A 264 -1.64 -16.77 14.45
N ASP A 265 -1.50 -17.75 13.55
CA ASP A 265 -2.60 -18.63 13.11
C ASP A 265 -3.15 -19.56 14.21
N MET A 266 -2.35 -19.83 15.24
CA MET A 266 -2.72 -20.66 16.39
C MET A 266 -2.64 -19.92 17.74
N ASN A 267 -2.51 -18.59 17.71
CA ASN A 267 -2.40 -17.79 18.92
C ASN A 267 -3.78 -17.58 19.55
N THR A 268 -4.09 -18.38 20.57
CA THR A 268 -5.37 -18.32 21.29
C THR A 268 -5.61 -16.98 21.98
N HIS A 269 -4.56 -16.31 22.46
CA HIS A 269 -4.70 -14.99 23.09
C HIS A 269 -5.25 -13.96 22.10
N THR A 270 -4.65 -13.84 20.91
CA THR A 270 -5.08 -12.83 19.93
C THR A 270 -6.34 -13.24 19.17
N LEU A 271 -6.43 -14.47 18.67
CA LEU A 271 -7.58 -14.91 17.87
C LEU A 271 -8.79 -15.26 18.72
N LYS A 272 -8.62 -16.03 19.79
CA LYS A 272 -9.75 -16.58 20.55
C LYS A 272 -10.19 -15.65 21.67
N ASP A 273 -9.25 -15.26 22.54
CA ASP A 273 -9.59 -14.51 23.75
C ASP A 273 -9.92 -13.05 23.42
N ILE A 274 -9.10 -12.40 22.58
CA ILE A 274 -9.32 -10.99 22.20
C ILE A 274 -10.33 -10.88 21.06
N LEU A 275 -9.98 -11.37 19.86
CA LEU A 275 -10.78 -11.12 18.65
C LEU A 275 -12.19 -11.74 18.76
N ARG A 276 -12.30 -13.04 19.03
CA ARG A 276 -13.62 -13.71 19.21
C ARG A 276 -14.24 -13.46 20.58
N GLY A 277 -13.43 -13.39 21.63
CA GLY A 277 -13.87 -13.35 23.02
C GLY A 277 -14.26 -11.96 23.46
N GLU A 278 -13.34 -11.01 23.48
CA GLU A 278 -13.57 -9.64 23.94
C GLU A 278 -14.32 -8.79 22.91
N TRP A 279 -13.85 -8.78 21.65
CA TRP A 279 -14.43 -7.94 20.60
C TRP A 279 -15.67 -8.55 19.96
N LYS A 280 -15.96 -9.81 20.26
CA LYS A 280 -17.10 -10.57 19.69
C LYS A 280 -17.10 -10.59 18.17
N TYR A 281 -15.91 -10.53 17.54
CA TYR A 281 -15.79 -10.56 16.09
C TYR A 281 -16.35 -11.84 15.52
N ASP A 282 -17.19 -11.74 14.49
CA ASP A 282 -17.95 -12.84 13.93
C ASP A 282 -17.63 -13.16 12.47
N GLY A 283 -16.76 -12.37 11.83
CA GLY A 283 -16.31 -12.57 10.44
C GLY A 283 -15.36 -13.75 10.26
N LEU A 284 -14.81 -13.94 9.07
CA LEU A 284 -13.87 -15.02 8.77
C LEU A 284 -12.44 -14.64 9.21
N VAL A 285 -11.65 -15.59 9.67
CA VAL A 285 -10.19 -15.47 9.80
C VAL A 285 -9.54 -16.41 8.78
N MET A 286 -8.74 -15.87 7.87
CA MET A 286 -7.90 -16.67 6.97
C MET A 286 -6.43 -16.55 7.35
N SER A 287 -5.62 -17.54 6.99
CA SER A 287 -4.18 -17.40 7.05
C SER A 287 -3.67 -16.44 5.97
N ASP A 288 -2.51 -15.84 6.20
CA ASP A 288 -1.67 -15.39 5.09
C ASP A 288 -1.21 -16.60 4.24
N TRP A 289 -0.63 -16.35 3.06
CA TRP A 289 -0.26 -17.37 2.08
C TRP A 289 0.81 -18.31 2.64
N THR A 290 0.45 -19.57 2.86
CA THR A 290 1.28 -20.60 3.52
C THR A 290 1.52 -20.37 5.02
N GLY A 291 0.84 -19.40 5.63
CA GLY A 291 0.97 -19.00 7.04
C GLY A 291 0.23 -19.88 8.04
N VAL A 292 0.00 -21.17 7.74
CA VAL A 292 -0.55 -22.15 8.69
C VAL A 292 0.57 -23.02 9.23
N ASN A 293 0.55 -23.29 10.54
CA ASN A 293 1.66 -23.97 11.23
C ASN A 293 1.24 -25.23 12.01
N SER A 294 -0.05 -25.57 12.01
CA SER A 294 -0.57 -26.75 12.71
C SER A 294 -1.84 -27.29 12.08
N VAL A 295 -2.28 -28.48 12.53
CA VAL A 295 -3.58 -29.05 12.12
C VAL A 295 -4.69 -28.60 13.07
N ALA A 296 -4.58 -28.96 14.36
CA ALA A 296 -5.68 -28.81 15.31
C ALA A 296 -5.64 -27.45 16.01
N GLU A 297 -4.47 -27.01 16.43
CA GLU A 297 -4.26 -25.80 17.23
C GLU A 297 -4.73 -24.54 16.50
N SER A 298 -4.45 -24.44 15.20
CA SER A 298 -4.88 -23.30 14.36
C SER A 298 -6.40 -23.23 14.22
N ILE A 299 -7.06 -24.37 14.00
CA ILE A 299 -8.53 -24.43 13.87
C ILE A 299 -9.19 -24.13 15.23
N GLU A 300 -8.63 -24.65 16.33
CA GLU A 300 -9.14 -24.42 17.69
C GLU A 300 -8.96 -22.97 18.18
N ALA A 301 -7.88 -22.32 17.76
CA ALA A 301 -7.63 -20.89 18.02
C ALA A 301 -8.56 -19.98 17.23
N GLY A 302 -9.07 -20.44 16.08
CA GLY A 302 -10.05 -19.73 15.25
C GLY A 302 -9.53 -19.26 13.91
N CYS A 303 -8.46 -19.87 13.36
CA CYS A 303 -8.06 -19.69 11.96
C CYS A 303 -8.95 -20.55 11.04
N ASP A 304 -9.97 -19.93 10.45
CA ASP A 304 -11.05 -20.62 9.76
C ASP A 304 -10.63 -21.19 8.39
N LEU A 305 -9.79 -20.48 7.62
CA LEU A 305 -9.43 -20.81 6.23
C LEU A 305 -7.92 -20.79 5.98
N GLU A 306 -7.35 -21.87 5.44
CA GLU A 306 -5.96 -21.93 4.96
C GLU A 306 -5.88 -21.45 3.51
N MET A 307 -4.97 -20.50 3.26
CA MET A 307 -4.60 -19.98 1.95
C MET A 307 -3.10 -20.19 1.69
N PRO A 308 -2.64 -20.45 0.46
CA PRO A 308 -3.42 -20.94 -0.69
C PRO A 308 -3.75 -22.44 -0.52
N TYR A 309 -4.11 -23.13 -1.60
CA TYR A 309 -4.25 -24.60 -1.58
C TYR A 309 -3.00 -25.28 -1.02
N SER A 310 -3.24 -26.17 -0.07
CA SER A 310 -2.22 -26.99 0.56
C SER A 310 -2.84 -28.30 1.06
N ASP A 311 -2.04 -29.36 1.04
CA ASP A 311 -2.30 -30.67 1.62
C ASP A 311 -1.44 -30.92 2.87
N LYS A 312 -0.67 -29.91 3.31
CA LYS A 312 0.27 -30.04 4.42
C LYS A 312 -0.44 -30.18 5.76
N TRP A 313 -1.46 -29.37 6.02
CA TRP A 313 -2.09 -29.25 7.34
C TRP A 313 -3.55 -29.72 7.37
N ARG A 314 -4.38 -29.24 6.45
CA ARG A 314 -5.81 -29.58 6.40
C ARG A 314 -6.09 -30.76 5.47
N GLY A 315 -7.38 -31.13 5.33
CA GLY A 315 -7.79 -32.32 4.59
C GLY A 315 -7.77 -33.59 5.45
N GLU A 316 -7.17 -34.68 4.96
CA GLU A 316 -7.19 -35.98 5.65
C GLU A 316 -6.64 -35.91 7.08
N LYS A 317 -5.59 -35.12 7.30
CA LYS A 317 -4.99 -34.92 8.64
C LYS A 317 -5.97 -34.30 9.62
N ALA A 318 -6.76 -33.31 9.20
CA ALA A 318 -7.78 -32.69 10.05
C ALA A 318 -8.94 -33.65 10.33
N VAL A 319 -9.39 -34.41 9.32
CA VAL A 319 -10.40 -35.46 9.51
C VAL A 319 -9.91 -36.51 10.51
N GLN A 320 -8.65 -36.95 10.41
CA GLN A 320 -8.07 -37.90 11.33
C GLN A 320 -7.91 -37.31 12.74
N ALA A 321 -7.49 -36.05 12.86
CA ALA A 321 -7.39 -35.37 14.15
C ALA A 321 -8.74 -35.30 14.89
N VAL A 322 -9.85 -35.11 14.17
CA VAL A 322 -11.20 -35.19 14.77
C VAL A 322 -11.53 -36.60 15.24
N LYS A 323 -11.28 -37.62 14.41
CA LYS A 323 -11.52 -39.03 14.77
C LYS A 323 -10.69 -39.48 15.98
N ASP A 324 -9.47 -38.96 16.10
CA ASP A 324 -8.55 -39.22 17.21
C ASP A 324 -8.88 -38.39 18.47
N GLY A 325 -9.84 -37.47 18.42
CA GLY A 325 -10.20 -36.58 19.52
C GLY A 325 -9.19 -35.46 19.81
N LYS A 326 -8.27 -35.18 18.88
CA LYS A 326 -7.26 -34.10 18.99
C LYS A 326 -7.78 -32.75 18.50
N LEU A 327 -8.79 -32.76 17.64
CA LEU A 327 -9.49 -31.58 17.12
C LEU A 327 -10.98 -31.73 17.40
N SER A 328 -11.64 -30.71 17.94
CA SER A 328 -13.07 -30.80 18.18
C SER A 328 -13.88 -30.69 16.88
N GLN A 329 -14.91 -31.54 16.76
CA GLN A 329 -15.89 -31.47 15.68
C GLN A 329 -16.60 -30.09 15.66
N ASP A 330 -16.80 -29.48 16.83
CA ASP A 330 -17.39 -28.15 16.97
C ASP A 330 -16.51 -27.05 16.35
N ALA A 331 -15.19 -27.08 16.55
CA ALA A 331 -14.27 -26.12 15.97
C ALA A 331 -14.27 -26.22 14.42
N VAL A 332 -14.27 -27.44 13.87
CA VAL A 332 -14.39 -27.67 12.42
C VAL A 332 -15.70 -27.11 11.87
N GLU A 333 -16.82 -27.40 12.55
CA GLU A 333 -18.12 -26.86 12.15
C GLU A 333 -18.16 -25.33 12.29
N ARG A 334 -17.41 -24.72 13.21
CA ARG A 334 -17.38 -23.24 13.43
C ARG A 334 -16.63 -22.58 12.30
N ALA A 335 -15.47 -23.12 11.97
CA ALA A 335 -14.67 -22.67 10.84
C ALA A 335 -15.44 -22.81 9.52
N ALA A 336 -16.11 -23.95 9.29
CA ALA A 336 -16.92 -24.17 8.08
C ALA A 336 -18.09 -23.19 8.01
N ALA A 337 -18.77 -22.91 9.14
CA ALA A 337 -19.83 -21.92 9.21
C ALA A 337 -19.32 -20.49 8.90
N ASN A 338 -18.12 -20.12 9.35
CA ASN A 338 -17.53 -18.80 9.05
C ASN A 338 -17.23 -18.66 7.54
N VAL A 339 -16.74 -19.72 6.89
CA VAL A 339 -16.54 -19.77 5.42
C VAL A 339 -17.88 -19.63 4.69
N LEU A 340 -18.88 -20.42 5.07
CA LEU A 340 -20.22 -20.33 4.48
C LEU A 340 -20.86 -18.96 4.70
N TYR A 341 -20.68 -18.36 5.88
CA TYR A 341 -21.21 -17.04 6.18
C TYR A 341 -20.56 -15.95 5.32
N LEU A 342 -19.27 -16.07 4.99
CA LEU A 342 -18.62 -15.17 4.03
C LEU A 342 -19.18 -15.36 2.61
N ILE A 343 -19.33 -16.62 2.16
CA ILE A 343 -19.92 -16.95 0.86
C ILE A 343 -21.33 -16.36 0.74
N ASP A 344 -22.19 -16.56 1.75
CA ASP A 344 -23.56 -16.04 1.76
C ASP A 344 -23.57 -14.50 1.77
N ARG A 345 -22.59 -13.83 2.40
CA ARG A 345 -22.49 -12.36 2.42
C ARG A 345 -22.16 -11.78 1.04
N VAL A 346 -21.27 -12.40 0.28
CA VAL A 346 -20.79 -11.87 -1.01
C VAL A 346 -21.54 -12.43 -2.22
N ARG A 347 -22.17 -13.61 -2.12
CA ARG A 347 -22.93 -14.24 -3.21
C ARG A 347 -24.43 -14.31 -2.97
N GLY A 348 -24.88 -14.31 -1.72
CA GLY A 348 -26.27 -14.62 -1.40
C GLY A 348 -26.68 -16.00 -1.94
N GLN A 349 -27.65 -16.04 -2.84
CA GLN A 349 -28.11 -17.27 -3.52
C GLN A 349 -27.48 -17.47 -4.91
N ASP A 350 -26.57 -16.59 -5.33
CA ASP A 350 -25.97 -16.66 -6.65
C ASP A 350 -24.93 -17.78 -6.74
N THR A 351 -25.20 -18.78 -7.58
CA THR A 351 -24.30 -19.90 -7.89
C THR A 351 -23.77 -19.85 -9.33
N SER A 352 -23.83 -18.68 -9.98
CA SER A 352 -23.27 -18.47 -11.31
C SER A 352 -21.77 -18.83 -11.38
N PRO A 353 -21.28 -19.32 -12.53
CA PRO A 353 -19.86 -19.54 -12.72
C PRO A 353 -19.08 -18.21 -12.66
N GLU A 354 -17.78 -18.29 -12.42
CA GLU A 354 -16.89 -17.12 -12.49
C GLU A 354 -16.82 -16.60 -13.93
N GLU A 355 -17.11 -15.31 -14.12
CA GLU A 355 -16.95 -14.62 -15.39
C GLU A 355 -15.46 -14.27 -15.65
N PRO A 356 -15.03 -14.08 -16.91
CA PRO A 356 -13.68 -13.62 -17.21
C PRO A 356 -13.37 -12.25 -16.57
N GLU A 357 -12.12 -12.07 -16.13
CA GLU A 357 -11.64 -10.76 -15.67
C GLU A 357 -11.68 -9.74 -16.83
N ARG A 358 -12.00 -8.48 -16.52
CA ARG A 358 -12.18 -7.40 -17.52
C ARG A 358 -11.54 -6.09 -17.10
N GLU A 359 -11.01 -5.32 -18.04
CA GLU A 359 -10.48 -3.98 -17.75
C GLU A 359 -11.61 -2.95 -17.66
N GLU A 360 -11.52 -2.00 -16.70
CA GLU A 360 -12.49 -0.92 -16.51
C GLU A 360 -11.78 0.44 -16.34
N ASP A 361 -11.07 0.86 -17.39
CA ASP A 361 -10.32 2.12 -17.40
C ASP A 361 -11.21 3.31 -17.81
N THR A 362 -11.63 4.12 -16.83
CA THR A 362 -12.52 5.28 -17.05
C THR A 362 -11.87 6.62 -16.67
N PRO A 363 -12.26 7.75 -17.29
CA PRO A 363 -11.81 9.08 -16.88
C PRO A 363 -12.02 9.39 -15.40
N GLU A 364 -13.15 8.96 -14.82
CA GLU A 364 -13.48 9.17 -13.41
C GLU A 364 -12.54 8.40 -12.48
N THR A 365 -12.16 7.18 -12.87
CA THR A 365 -11.16 6.37 -12.15
C THR A 365 -9.82 7.08 -12.12
N ARG A 366 -9.36 7.54 -13.29
CA ARG A 366 -8.08 8.27 -13.43
C ARG A 366 -8.08 9.55 -12.61
N GLU A 367 -9.17 10.31 -12.63
CA GLU A 367 -9.30 11.53 -11.84
C GLU A 367 -9.31 11.26 -10.33
N LEU A 368 -9.97 10.19 -9.87
CA LEU A 368 -9.94 9.80 -8.45
C LEU A 368 -8.51 9.43 -8.01
N ILE A 369 -7.78 8.65 -8.81
CA ILE A 369 -6.38 8.28 -8.52
C ILE A 369 -5.49 9.53 -8.49
N ARG A 370 -5.64 10.43 -9.47
CA ARG A 370 -4.89 11.70 -9.54
C ARG A 370 -5.20 12.62 -8.37
N ARG A 371 -6.47 12.73 -7.97
CA ARG A 371 -6.90 13.49 -6.79
C ARG A 371 -6.36 12.89 -5.50
N ALA A 372 -6.45 11.58 -5.33
CA ALA A 372 -5.87 10.90 -4.17
C ALA A 372 -4.35 11.12 -4.12
N GLY A 373 -3.68 11.03 -5.26
CA GLY A 373 -2.24 11.22 -5.32
C GLY A 373 -1.81 12.66 -5.03
N SER A 374 -2.50 13.65 -5.60
CA SER A 374 -2.19 15.07 -5.38
C SER A 374 -2.48 15.52 -3.95
N GLN A 375 -3.47 14.94 -3.28
CA GLN A 375 -3.74 15.20 -1.86
C GLN A 375 -2.78 14.48 -0.90
N GLY A 376 -2.12 13.40 -1.34
CA GLY A 376 -1.10 12.69 -0.56
C GLY A 376 0.29 13.34 -0.63
N LEU A 377 0.57 14.09 -1.71
CA LEU A 377 1.81 14.86 -1.87
C LEU A 377 1.99 15.83 -0.69
N THR A 378 3.11 15.70 0.02
CA THR A 378 3.37 16.42 1.26
C THR A 378 4.52 17.41 1.06
N LEU A 379 4.21 18.71 1.05
CA LEU A 379 5.22 19.76 0.93
C LEU A 379 5.96 19.90 2.27
N LEU A 380 7.20 19.41 2.35
CA LEU A 380 7.97 19.41 3.59
C LEU A 380 8.65 20.75 3.86
N LYS A 381 9.10 21.41 2.79
CA LYS A 381 9.81 22.67 2.84
C LYS A 381 9.52 23.47 1.58
N ASN A 382 9.32 24.78 1.70
CA ASN A 382 9.21 25.71 0.58
C ASN A 382 9.72 27.08 0.99
N ARG A 383 11.03 27.22 1.15
CA ARG A 383 11.67 28.51 1.38
C ARG A 383 11.68 29.30 0.07
N THR A 384 11.77 30.63 0.17
CA THR A 384 11.78 31.57 -0.98
C THR A 384 10.55 31.58 -1.88
N ASN A 385 9.46 30.87 -1.53
CA ASN A 385 8.25 30.72 -2.34
C ASN A 385 8.56 30.24 -3.78
N LEU A 386 9.50 29.29 -3.90
CA LEU A 386 9.89 28.74 -5.20
C LEU A 386 8.76 27.95 -5.86
N LEU A 387 7.95 27.27 -5.04
CA LEU A 387 6.70 26.65 -5.48
C LEU A 387 5.49 27.52 -5.12
N PRO A 388 4.43 27.55 -5.97
CA PRO A 388 4.30 26.85 -7.26
C PRO A 388 5.08 27.50 -8.41
N LEU A 389 5.38 26.72 -9.44
CA LEU A 389 6.06 27.15 -10.66
C LEU A 389 5.12 27.85 -11.64
N ASP A 390 5.63 28.86 -12.35
CA ASP A 390 4.92 29.50 -13.46
C ASP A 390 5.21 28.74 -14.76
N ALA A 391 4.20 28.02 -15.26
CA ALA A 391 4.26 27.21 -16.48
C ALA A 391 4.67 28.00 -17.74
N GLU A 392 4.40 29.30 -17.78
CA GLU A 392 4.65 30.13 -18.96
C GLU A 392 6.02 30.80 -18.96
N LYS A 393 6.64 30.94 -17.77
CA LYS A 393 7.84 31.76 -17.59
C LYS A 393 9.07 30.96 -17.18
N THR A 394 8.88 29.81 -16.54
CA THR A 394 9.99 29.07 -15.92
C THR A 394 10.63 28.10 -16.90
N LYS A 395 11.92 28.26 -17.19
CA LYS A 395 12.73 27.24 -17.86
C LYS A 395 13.17 26.20 -16.84
N ILE A 396 12.86 24.93 -17.08
CA ILE A 396 12.98 23.84 -16.09
C ILE A 396 14.00 22.80 -16.56
N ALA A 397 14.89 22.38 -15.64
CA ALA A 397 15.64 21.15 -15.77
C ALA A 397 15.04 20.09 -14.84
N VAL A 398 14.58 18.96 -15.39
CA VAL A 398 14.14 17.81 -14.62
C VAL A 398 15.29 16.80 -14.56
N ILE A 399 15.75 16.51 -13.35
CA ILE A 399 16.99 15.77 -13.13
C ILE A 399 16.70 14.59 -12.19
N GLY A 400 17.34 13.45 -12.42
CA GLY A 400 17.43 12.39 -11.41
C GLY A 400 16.91 11.03 -11.86
N PRO A 401 17.25 9.98 -11.09
CA PRO A 401 16.98 8.59 -11.46
C PRO A 401 15.49 8.28 -11.62
N ASN A 402 14.63 8.97 -10.89
CA ASN A 402 13.19 8.73 -10.89
C ASN A 402 12.40 9.67 -11.81
N ALA A 403 13.09 10.60 -12.48
CA ALA A 403 12.42 11.59 -13.33
C ALA A 403 11.77 11.01 -14.59
N ASN A 404 12.38 10.02 -15.23
CA ASN A 404 11.89 9.41 -16.46
C ASN A 404 11.53 7.92 -16.29
N ARG A 405 11.06 7.55 -15.09
CA ARG A 405 10.60 6.20 -14.74
C ARG A 405 9.27 6.27 -14.00
N ALA A 406 8.46 5.23 -14.13
CA ALA A 406 7.20 5.11 -13.41
C ALA A 406 7.43 4.49 -12.04
N ILE A 407 7.50 5.31 -10.99
CA ILE A 407 7.57 4.84 -9.61
C ILE A 407 6.17 4.93 -8.99
N ALA A 408 5.35 3.93 -9.30
CA ALA A 408 3.92 3.94 -9.01
C ALA A 408 3.54 3.24 -7.68
N GLY A 409 4.36 2.28 -7.21
CA GLY A 409 4.10 1.48 -6.02
C GLY A 409 5.36 0.75 -5.52
N GLY A 410 5.26 0.14 -4.34
CA GLY A 410 6.28 -0.79 -3.83
C GLY A 410 6.13 -2.20 -4.41
N GLY A 411 7.09 -3.08 -4.08
CA GLY A 411 7.15 -4.46 -4.57
C GLY A 411 6.25 -5.44 -3.80
N GLY A 412 6.07 -6.63 -4.37
CA GLY A 412 5.35 -7.74 -3.71
C GLY A 412 3.85 -7.80 -3.99
N SER A 413 3.08 -8.34 -3.04
CA SER A 413 1.65 -8.64 -3.20
C SER A 413 0.78 -7.40 -3.42
N ALA A 414 1.28 -6.19 -3.12
CA ALA A 414 0.57 -4.94 -3.42
C ALA A 414 0.79 -4.45 -4.86
N SER A 415 1.70 -5.07 -5.62
CA SER A 415 1.92 -4.74 -7.03
C SER A 415 0.83 -5.36 -7.92
N LEU A 416 0.56 -4.71 -9.06
CA LEU A 416 -0.35 -5.19 -10.09
C LEU A 416 0.05 -4.63 -11.47
N ASN A 417 -0.65 -5.03 -12.52
CA ASN A 417 -0.48 -4.49 -13.88
C ASN A 417 -1.39 -3.27 -14.09
N PRO A 418 -0.89 -2.02 -14.07
CA PRO A 418 -1.75 -0.85 -14.16
C PRO A 418 -2.25 -0.63 -15.60
N TYR A 419 -3.36 0.10 -15.78
CA TYR A 419 -3.85 0.48 -17.12
C TYR A 419 -2.78 1.19 -17.96
N TYR A 420 -2.04 2.09 -17.30
CA TYR A 420 -0.85 2.80 -17.79
C TYR A 420 -0.11 3.39 -16.58
N ASN A 421 1.04 4.02 -16.81
CA ASN A 421 1.68 4.87 -15.80
C ASN A 421 2.10 6.20 -16.42
N THR A 422 1.93 7.28 -15.68
CA THR A 422 2.43 8.60 -16.04
C THR A 422 3.84 8.81 -15.47
N LEU A 423 4.71 9.48 -16.24
CA LEU A 423 6.10 9.74 -15.87
C LEU A 423 6.24 11.19 -15.38
N PRO A 424 7.01 11.47 -14.30
CA PRO A 424 7.26 12.83 -13.86
C PRO A 424 7.74 13.77 -14.97
N LEU A 425 8.75 13.38 -15.74
CA LEU A 425 9.30 14.16 -16.85
C LEU A 425 8.23 14.51 -17.88
N TRP A 426 7.48 13.51 -18.34
CA TRP A 426 6.47 13.68 -19.38
C TRP A 426 5.33 14.60 -18.89
N SER A 427 4.86 14.40 -17.66
CA SER A 427 3.81 15.23 -17.08
C SER A 427 4.28 16.68 -16.89
N ILE A 428 5.50 16.92 -16.44
CA ILE A 428 6.07 18.29 -16.32
C ILE A 428 6.24 18.95 -17.70
N GLN A 429 6.71 18.18 -18.71
CA GLN A 429 6.82 18.65 -20.09
C GLN A 429 5.49 19.09 -20.69
N ARG A 430 4.40 18.38 -20.37
CA ARG A 430 3.06 18.73 -20.85
C ARG A 430 2.55 20.05 -20.27
N GLU A 431 2.96 20.38 -19.05
CA GLU A 431 2.52 21.62 -18.38
C GLU A 431 3.36 22.84 -18.76
N SER A 432 4.67 22.69 -19.00
CA SER A 432 5.59 23.82 -19.28
C SER A 432 5.56 24.30 -20.74
N SER A 433 5.56 25.62 -20.96
CA SER A 433 5.63 26.23 -22.30
C SER A 433 7.03 26.71 -22.72
N LYS A 434 8.02 26.72 -21.82
CA LYS A 434 9.39 27.23 -22.08
C LYS A 434 10.43 26.15 -22.41
N GLY A 435 9.98 24.90 -22.57
CA GLY A 435 10.84 23.74 -22.81
C GLY A 435 11.43 23.20 -21.50
N VAL A 436 11.60 21.88 -21.45
CA VAL A 436 12.12 21.15 -20.28
C VAL A 436 13.32 20.33 -20.72
N THR A 437 14.46 20.54 -20.07
CA THR A 437 15.64 19.69 -20.24
C THR A 437 15.60 18.53 -19.27
N TYR A 438 16.21 17.40 -19.66
CA TYR A 438 16.30 16.20 -18.83
C TYR A 438 17.75 15.74 -18.72
N ALA A 439 18.14 15.32 -17.51
CA ALA A 439 19.37 14.59 -17.28
C ALA A 439 19.15 13.49 -16.22
N LEU A 440 19.75 12.32 -16.43
CA LEU A 440 19.62 11.20 -15.50
C LEU A 440 20.31 11.49 -14.16
N GLY A 441 21.52 12.08 -14.18
CA GLY A 441 22.31 12.36 -12.98
C GLY A 441 23.02 11.12 -12.43
N CYS A 442 22.25 10.12 -12.00
CA CYS A 442 22.73 8.81 -11.56
C CYS A 442 21.63 7.76 -11.74
N ASP A 443 21.97 6.48 -11.64
CA ASP A 443 20.98 5.39 -11.52
C ASP A 443 20.87 4.87 -10.09
N ILE A 444 19.81 4.12 -9.81
CA ILE A 444 19.49 3.56 -8.48
C ILE A 444 19.22 2.06 -8.54
N TYR A 445 19.62 1.39 -9.63
CA TYR A 445 19.25 -0.01 -9.86
C TYR A 445 19.74 -0.87 -8.70
N LYS A 446 18.81 -1.59 -8.06
CA LYS A 446 19.17 -2.63 -7.08
C LYS A 446 19.71 -3.85 -7.82
N TRP A 447 18.99 -4.25 -8.86
CA TRP A 447 19.44 -5.24 -9.84
C TRP A 447 19.53 -4.63 -11.22
N ILE A 448 20.40 -5.17 -12.07
CA ILE A 448 20.55 -4.70 -13.47
C ILE A 448 19.17 -4.73 -14.17
N PRO A 449 18.78 -3.66 -14.91
CA PRO A 449 17.50 -3.61 -15.63
C PRO A 449 17.24 -4.84 -16.49
N LEU A 450 15.96 -5.16 -16.69
CA LEU A 450 15.53 -6.31 -17.47
C LEU A 450 16.06 -6.27 -18.91
N ALA A 451 16.46 -7.44 -19.43
CA ALA A 451 16.92 -7.57 -20.80
C ALA A 451 15.81 -7.42 -21.86
N THR A 452 14.55 -7.44 -21.43
CA THR A 452 13.34 -7.34 -22.27
C THR A 452 13.45 -6.35 -23.43
N PRO A 453 13.88 -5.07 -23.24
CA PRO A 453 13.90 -4.07 -24.32
C PRO A 453 14.89 -4.37 -25.45
N PHE A 454 15.77 -5.37 -25.27
CA PHE A 454 16.75 -5.82 -26.23
C PHE A 454 16.43 -7.22 -26.78
N CYS A 455 15.37 -7.86 -26.27
CA CYS A 455 15.02 -9.24 -26.58
C CYS A 455 13.82 -9.33 -27.53
N LYS A 456 13.94 -10.20 -28.52
CA LYS A 456 12.82 -10.72 -29.32
C LYS A 456 12.62 -12.20 -29.04
N ALA A 457 11.39 -12.60 -28.76
CA ALA A 457 11.00 -14.00 -28.67
C ALA A 457 11.27 -14.72 -30.01
N LEU A 458 11.25 -16.05 -30.02
CA LEU A 458 11.46 -16.82 -31.25
C LEU A 458 10.37 -16.54 -32.30
N THR A 459 9.19 -16.09 -31.86
CA THR A 459 8.09 -15.61 -32.71
C THR A 459 8.37 -14.25 -33.36
N GLY A 460 9.38 -13.49 -32.90
CA GLY A 460 9.72 -12.15 -33.36
C GLY A 460 9.11 -11.00 -32.55
N GLU A 461 8.20 -11.31 -31.62
CA GLU A 461 7.61 -10.34 -30.69
C GLU A 461 8.60 -9.91 -29.61
N GLU A 462 8.38 -8.77 -28.94
CA GLU A 462 9.22 -8.38 -27.80
C GLU A 462 9.08 -9.36 -26.63
N GLY A 463 10.21 -9.69 -26.00
CA GLY A 463 10.26 -10.60 -24.86
C GLY A 463 10.97 -11.92 -25.18
N VAL A 464 10.46 -13.03 -24.64
CA VAL A 464 11.11 -14.35 -24.65
C VAL A 464 10.11 -15.47 -24.96
N THR A 465 10.63 -16.59 -25.48
CA THR A 465 9.90 -17.85 -25.62
C THR A 465 10.31 -18.79 -24.48
N ILE A 466 9.34 -19.42 -23.83
CA ILE A 466 9.55 -20.44 -22.81
C ILE A 466 9.07 -21.78 -23.35
N GLU A 467 9.96 -22.76 -23.37
CA GLU A 467 9.70 -24.15 -23.76
C GLU A 467 9.68 -24.99 -22.48
N PHE A 468 8.50 -25.41 -22.03
CA PHE A 468 8.34 -26.22 -20.82
C PHE A 468 8.33 -27.72 -21.13
N TYR A 469 8.91 -28.51 -20.25
CA TYR A 469 9.01 -29.97 -20.33
C TYR A 469 8.42 -30.60 -19.07
N THR A 470 7.78 -31.74 -19.22
CA THR A 470 7.36 -32.58 -18.09
C THR A 470 8.58 -33.26 -17.48
N GLY A 471 8.74 -33.18 -16.15
CA GLY A 471 9.93 -33.67 -15.47
C GLY A 471 11.08 -32.65 -15.47
N ASP A 472 12.12 -32.92 -14.68
CA ASP A 472 13.26 -32.01 -14.44
C ASP A 472 14.51 -32.33 -15.29
N LYS A 473 14.35 -33.15 -16.34
CA LYS A 473 15.45 -33.70 -17.15
C LYS A 473 15.53 -33.19 -18.59
N PHE A 474 14.63 -32.30 -19.01
CA PHE A 474 14.59 -31.77 -20.38
C PHE A 474 14.48 -32.86 -21.47
N GLU A 475 13.78 -33.97 -21.17
CA GLU A 475 13.65 -35.11 -22.08
C GLU A 475 12.45 -34.94 -23.03
N GLY A 476 12.65 -35.23 -24.33
CA GLY A 476 11.59 -35.23 -25.34
C GLY A 476 11.35 -33.87 -26.00
N GLU A 477 10.17 -33.70 -26.58
CA GLU A 477 9.69 -32.43 -27.14
C GLU A 477 9.02 -31.57 -26.05
N PRO A 478 9.05 -30.24 -26.16
CA PRO A 478 8.40 -29.38 -25.17
C PRO A 478 6.90 -29.67 -25.09
N THR A 479 6.40 -29.85 -23.86
CA THR A 479 4.99 -30.09 -23.57
C THR A 479 4.15 -28.85 -23.83
N VAL A 480 4.67 -27.67 -23.47
CA VAL A 480 4.01 -26.37 -23.67
C VAL A 480 5.05 -25.34 -24.10
N VAL A 481 4.72 -24.54 -25.11
CA VAL A 481 5.55 -23.40 -25.54
C VAL A 481 4.75 -22.11 -25.35
N GLN A 482 5.34 -21.12 -24.70
CA GLN A 482 4.70 -19.83 -24.40
C GLN A 482 5.59 -18.66 -24.78
N THR A 483 4.99 -17.56 -25.23
CA THR A 483 5.67 -16.28 -25.33
C THR A 483 5.38 -15.46 -24.07
N ARG A 484 6.41 -14.77 -23.56
CA ARG A 484 6.30 -13.83 -22.45
C ARG A 484 6.90 -12.50 -22.87
N THR A 485 6.26 -11.41 -22.49
CA THR A 485 6.69 -10.04 -22.80
C THR A 485 7.76 -9.51 -21.84
N SER A 486 8.28 -10.34 -20.94
CA SER A 486 9.22 -9.93 -19.91
C SER A 486 10.30 -11.00 -19.68
N THR A 487 11.46 -10.54 -19.23
CA THR A 487 12.58 -11.35 -18.73
C THR A 487 12.60 -11.45 -17.21
N ASP A 488 11.58 -10.91 -16.52
CA ASP A 488 11.23 -11.17 -15.12
C ASP A 488 10.16 -12.28 -15.08
N LEU A 489 10.61 -13.54 -14.97
CA LEU A 489 9.76 -14.73 -15.10
C LEU A 489 9.51 -15.36 -13.73
N MET A 490 8.62 -14.74 -12.96
CA MET A 490 8.12 -15.32 -11.71
C MET A 490 6.99 -16.31 -12.03
N LEU A 491 7.26 -17.62 -11.92
CA LEU A 491 6.37 -18.67 -12.43
C LEU A 491 5.43 -19.26 -11.36
N TRP A 492 5.25 -18.54 -10.24
CA TRP A 492 4.46 -18.97 -9.08
C TRP A 492 3.03 -19.38 -9.38
N ASP A 493 2.32 -18.58 -10.15
CA ASP A 493 0.92 -18.79 -10.51
C ASP A 493 0.71 -18.86 -12.03
N SER A 494 1.80 -18.93 -12.80
CA SER A 494 1.77 -18.83 -14.26
C SER A 494 2.47 -19.97 -15.01
N ALA A 495 3.04 -20.94 -14.29
CA ALA A 495 3.48 -22.20 -14.89
C ALA A 495 2.27 -23.00 -15.43
N PRO A 496 2.36 -23.61 -16.63
CA PRO A 496 1.26 -24.38 -17.20
C PRO A 496 0.88 -25.58 -16.31
N THR A 497 -0.40 -25.86 -16.15
CA THR A 497 -0.83 -27.05 -15.39
C THR A 497 -0.49 -28.37 -16.09
N GLU A 498 -0.35 -28.33 -17.42
CA GLU A 498 -0.12 -29.46 -18.31
C GLU A 498 1.26 -30.10 -18.11
N VAL A 499 2.22 -29.35 -17.56
CA VAL A 499 3.58 -29.86 -17.27
C VAL A 499 3.68 -30.55 -15.91
N GLY A 500 2.59 -30.53 -15.12
CA GLY A 500 2.54 -31.11 -13.78
C GLY A 500 3.36 -30.34 -12.74
N ASN A 501 3.59 -30.95 -11.58
CA ASN A 501 4.28 -30.31 -10.45
C ASN A 501 5.81 -30.37 -10.53
N VAL A 502 6.36 -31.13 -11.48
CA VAL A 502 7.80 -31.31 -11.69
C VAL A 502 8.06 -31.01 -13.15
N TRP A 503 8.84 -29.97 -13.41
CA TRP A 503 9.08 -29.48 -14.76
C TRP A 503 10.45 -28.82 -14.89
N SER A 504 10.89 -28.75 -16.14
CA SER A 504 12.05 -27.97 -16.56
C SER A 504 11.68 -27.07 -17.72
N ALA A 505 12.45 -26.01 -17.96
CA ALA A 505 12.17 -25.07 -19.02
C ALA A 505 13.43 -24.50 -19.67
N TYR A 506 13.35 -24.23 -20.98
CA TYR A 506 14.27 -23.33 -21.67
C TYR A 506 13.60 -21.99 -21.90
N VAL A 507 14.27 -20.89 -21.54
CA VAL A 507 13.89 -19.52 -21.88
C VAL A 507 14.80 -19.03 -23.00
N ARG A 508 14.25 -18.66 -24.15
CA ARG A 508 14.98 -18.32 -25.37
C ARG A 508 14.60 -16.96 -25.90
N ALA A 509 15.59 -16.20 -26.36
CA ALA A 509 15.38 -14.92 -27.03
C ALA A 509 16.52 -14.59 -28.01
N LYS A 510 16.25 -13.70 -28.95
CA LYS A 510 17.26 -13.00 -29.75
C LYS A 510 17.55 -11.66 -29.10
N LEU A 511 18.78 -11.45 -28.63
CA LEU A 511 19.21 -10.20 -28.01
C LEU A 511 20.03 -9.37 -29.00
N THR A 512 19.71 -8.09 -29.17
CA THR A 512 20.44 -7.18 -30.07
C THR A 512 20.90 -5.93 -29.32
N PRO A 513 22.22 -5.78 -29.02
CA PRO A 513 22.78 -4.57 -28.43
C PRO A 513 22.62 -3.36 -29.35
N LYS A 514 22.43 -2.18 -28.77
CA LYS A 514 22.41 -0.89 -29.47
C LYS A 514 23.79 -0.25 -29.51
N THR A 515 24.66 -0.57 -28.55
CA THR A 515 26.04 -0.10 -28.50
C THR A 515 27.03 -1.27 -28.52
N SER A 516 28.29 -0.99 -28.81
CA SER A 516 29.39 -1.96 -28.64
C SER A 516 30.15 -1.64 -27.38
N GLY A 517 30.60 -2.65 -26.65
CA GLY A 517 31.47 -2.49 -25.48
C GLY A 517 31.21 -3.55 -24.41
N LYS A 518 31.69 -3.25 -23.20
CA LYS A 518 31.58 -4.13 -22.03
C LYS A 518 30.20 -4.04 -21.40
N HIS A 519 29.32 -4.92 -21.81
CA HIS A 519 27.93 -4.96 -21.34
C HIS A 519 27.79 -5.94 -20.20
N LYS A 520 26.88 -5.63 -19.28
CA LYS A 520 26.64 -6.43 -18.08
C LYS A 520 25.36 -7.22 -18.22
N PHE A 521 25.42 -8.49 -17.87
CA PHE A 521 24.25 -9.32 -17.61
C PHE A 521 24.11 -9.53 -16.11
N SER A 522 22.88 -9.64 -15.64
CA SER A 522 22.59 -10.18 -14.31
C SER A 522 21.66 -11.39 -14.43
N PHE A 523 21.83 -12.35 -13.54
CA PHE A 523 21.11 -13.61 -13.60
C PHE A 523 20.91 -14.18 -12.20
N PHE A 524 19.67 -14.55 -11.91
CA PHE A 524 19.34 -15.43 -10.79
C PHE A 524 18.19 -16.35 -11.18
N SER A 525 18.03 -17.42 -10.40
CA SER A 525 16.96 -18.39 -10.58
C SER A 525 16.29 -18.74 -9.26
N VAL A 526 14.97 -18.95 -9.31
CA VAL A 526 14.23 -19.68 -8.28
C VAL A 526 14.28 -21.14 -8.68
N GLY A 527 15.15 -21.89 -8.01
CA GLY A 527 15.56 -23.24 -8.43
C GLY A 527 16.91 -23.23 -9.15
N PRO A 528 17.37 -24.37 -9.69
CA PRO A 528 18.57 -24.45 -10.51
C PRO A 528 18.41 -23.66 -11.81
N GLY A 529 19.45 -22.91 -12.20
CA GLY A 529 19.44 -22.24 -13.50
C GLY A 529 20.82 -21.91 -14.06
N ARG A 530 20.91 -21.84 -15.40
CA ARG A 530 22.09 -21.35 -16.13
C ARG A 530 21.68 -20.37 -17.23
N LEU A 531 22.60 -19.49 -17.59
CA LEU A 531 22.45 -18.49 -18.66
C LEU A 531 23.54 -18.65 -19.72
N TYR A 532 23.16 -18.51 -20.99
CA TYR A 532 24.03 -18.66 -22.14
C TYR A 532 23.83 -17.53 -23.16
N ILE A 533 24.91 -17.18 -23.85
CA ILE A 533 24.93 -16.33 -25.04
C ILE A 533 25.67 -17.06 -26.17
N ASP A 534 25.02 -17.22 -27.33
CA ASP A 534 25.55 -17.99 -28.49
C ASP A 534 26.09 -19.38 -28.07
N GLY A 535 25.36 -20.06 -27.18
CA GLY A 535 25.72 -21.37 -26.63
C GLY A 535 26.89 -21.38 -25.63
N LYS A 536 27.48 -20.23 -25.30
CA LYS A 536 28.54 -20.11 -24.28
C LYS A 536 27.92 -19.83 -22.92
N LEU A 537 28.31 -20.62 -21.91
CA LEU A 537 27.88 -20.44 -20.54
C LEU A 537 28.38 -19.09 -20.01
N LEU A 538 27.45 -18.30 -19.47
CA LEU A 538 27.66 -16.95 -18.99
C LEU A 538 27.49 -16.85 -17.48
N ALA A 539 26.45 -17.48 -16.91
CA ALA A 539 26.23 -17.58 -15.47
C ALA A 539 25.71 -18.97 -15.10
N ASP A 540 26.16 -19.50 -13.97
CA ASP A 540 25.75 -20.80 -13.43
C ASP A 540 25.32 -20.66 -11.97
N VAL A 541 24.01 -20.80 -11.74
CA VAL A 541 23.39 -20.91 -10.42
C VAL A 541 22.60 -22.22 -10.36
N TRP A 542 23.22 -23.34 -10.71
CA TRP A 542 22.55 -24.64 -10.63
C TRP A 542 22.50 -25.19 -9.19
N ASP A 543 23.61 -25.04 -8.46
CA ASP A 543 23.84 -25.62 -7.13
C ASP A 543 24.03 -24.55 -6.04
N TRP A 544 23.32 -23.42 -6.17
CA TRP A 544 23.42 -22.33 -5.19
C TRP A 544 22.92 -22.74 -3.80
N THR A 545 23.54 -22.15 -2.78
CA THR A 545 23.28 -22.44 -1.37
C THR A 545 22.79 -21.22 -0.59
N GLU A 546 23.12 -20.02 -1.06
CA GLU A 546 22.72 -18.75 -0.45
C GLU A 546 21.50 -18.17 -1.18
N GLN A 547 20.50 -17.77 -0.39
CA GLN A 547 19.26 -17.17 -0.89
C GLN A 547 19.42 -15.66 -1.02
N GLY A 548 19.06 -15.13 -2.18
CA GLY A 548 18.94 -13.70 -2.43
C GLY A 548 17.55 -13.15 -2.13
N GLU A 549 17.37 -11.87 -2.39
CA GLU A 549 16.12 -11.14 -2.10
C GLU A 549 15.07 -11.25 -3.23
N THR A 550 15.47 -11.64 -4.44
CA THR A 550 14.59 -11.55 -5.60
C THR A 550 13.60 -12.71 -5.70
N MET A 551 12.38 -12.40 -6.18
CA MET A 551 11.26 -13.36 -6.29
C MET A 551 10.98 -14.15 -5.00
N PHE A 552 11.31 -13.55 -3.84
CA PHE A 552 11.17 -14.12 -2.49
C PHE A 552 12.05 -15.32 -2.16
N ASP A 553 12.37 -16.18 -3.14
CA ASP A 553 13.07 -17.46 -2.98
C ASP A 553 14.20 -17.69 -3.99
N GLY A 554 14.69 -16.64 -4.66
CA GLY A 554 15.75 -16.73 -5.66
C GLY A 554 17.16 -16.91 -5.08
N SER A 555 18.09 -17.30 -5.94
CA SER A 555 19.53 -17.23 -5.66
C SER A 555 20.01 -15.78 -5.48
N GLU A 556 21.23 -15.60 -4.97
CA GLU A 556 21.94 -14.33 -5.16
C GLU A 556 22.09 -14.01 -6.66
N ASP A 557 22.13 -12.71 -6.97
CA ASP A 557 22.30 -12.20 -8.35
C ASP A 557 23.75 -12.37 -8.80
N VAL A 558 23.94 -13.04 -9.94
CA VAL A 558 25.26 -13.18 -10.57
C VAL A 558 25.38 -12.15 -11.67
N VAL A 559 26.32 -11.22 -11.50
CA VAL A 559 26.63 -10.20 -12.50
C VAL A 559 27.90 -10.57 -13.27
N VAL A 560 27.80 -10.54 -14.59
CA VAL A 560 28.88 -10.90 -15.51
C VAL A 560 28.99 -9.89 -16.63
N GLU A 561 30.21 -9.63 -17.08
CA GLU A 561 30.51 -8.61 -18.09
C GLU A 561 31.09 -9.27 -19.33
N ILE A 562 30.55 -8.96 -20.50
CA ILE A 562 31.02 -9.48 -21.78
C ILE A 562 31.07 -8.37 -22.84
N GLU A 563 32.01 -8.51 -23.76
CA GLU A 563 32.11 -7.64 -24.94
C GLU A 563 31.05 -8.05 -25.96
N LEU A 564 30.20 -7.10 -26.35
CA LEU A 564 29.23 -7.28 -27.43
C LEU A 564 29.37 -6.19 -28.50
N GLU A 565 28.85 -6.47 -29.68
CA GLU A 565 28.87 -5.59 -30.85
C GLU A 565 27.47 -5.03 -31.12
N ALA A 566 27.39 -3.70 -31.31
CA ALA A 566 26.16 -3.02 -31.70
C ALA A 566 25.54 -3.63 -32.96
N GLY A 567 24.23 -3.89 -32.91
CA GLY A 567 23.45 -4.41 -34.04
C GLY A 567 23.67 -5.90 -34.35
N ARG A 568 24.68 -6.56 -33.77
CA ARG A 568 24.80 -8.03 -33.86
C ARG A 568 23.70 -8.67 -33.02
N THR A 569 23.01 -9.65 -33.57
CA THR A 569 22.02 -10.44 -32.83
C THR A 569 22.70 -11.65 -32.22
N TYR A 570 22.46 -11.88 -30.94
CA TYR A 570 22.97 -12.98 -30.14
C TYR A 570 21.82 -13.88 -29.69
N GLU A 571 22.06 -15.18 -29.61
CA GLU A 571 21.11 -16.13 -29.01
C GLU A 571 21.25 -16.11 -27.50
N LEU A 572 20.20 -15.64 -26.81
CA LEU A 572 20.06 -15.71 -25.35
C LEU A 572 19.29 -16.98 -25.00
N MET A 573 19.87 -17.82 -24.14
CA MET A 573 19.20 -19.00 -23.62
C MET A 573 19.41 -19.12 -22.12
N SER A 574 18.36 -19.41 -21.37
CA SER A 574 18.46 -19.90 -19.99
C SER A 574 17.83 -21.28 -19.89
N GLU A 575 18.43 -22.16 -19.10
CA GLU A 575 17.83 -23.43 -18.67
C GLU A 575 17.55 -23.36 -17.18
N LEU A 576 16.42 -23.91 -16.75
CA LEU A 576 16.02 -23.97 -15.35
C LEU A 576 15.12 -25.17 -15.03
N THR A 577 15.08 -25.55 -13.76
CA THR A 577 14.09 -26.50 -13.22
C THR A 577 13.35 -25.88 -12.04
N ASN A 578 12.17 -26.40 -11.71
CA ASN A 578 11.42 -25.97 -10.53
C ASN A 578 11.83 -26.72 -9.25
N GLU A 579 13.00 -27.36 -9.24
CA GLU A 579 13.55 -28.01 -8.06
C GLU A 579 13.84 -26.95 -6.97
N ILE A 580 13.50 -27.24 -5.72
CA ILE A 580 13.69 -26.29 -4.64
C ILE A 580 15.18 -26.18 -4.28
N ARG A 581 15.63 -24.93 -4.18
CA ARG A 581 16.96 -24.56 -3.73
C ARG A 581 16.87 -23.51 -2.59
N PRO A 582 17.86 -23.47 -1.69
CA PRO A 582 18.92 -24.47 -1.53
C PRO A 582 18.36 -25.82 -1.08
N LEU A 583 19.09 -26.92 -1.30
CA LEU A 583 18.62 -28.29 -0.97
C LEU A 583 18.18 -28.44 0.50
N SER A 584 18.77 -27.66 1.42
CA SER A 584 18.39 -27.62 2.84
C SER A 584 16.92 -27.24 3.04
N LYS A 585 16.33 -26.40 2.17
CA LYS A 585 14.90 -26.04 2.24
C LYS A 585 13.99 -27.22 1.97
N GLN A 586 14.38 -28.15 1.09
CA GLN A 586 13.54 -29.31 0.75
C GLN A 586 13.21 -30.14 2.00
N ILE A 587 14.20 -30.32 2.87
CA ILE A 587 14.04 -31.05 4.14
C ILE A 587 13.09 -30.27 5.06
N ALA A 588 13.27 -28.95 5.18
CA ALA A 588 12.48 -28.11 6.06
C ALA A 588 10.98 -28.04 5.67
N ILE A 589 10.70 -27.98 4.36
CA ILE A 589 9.33 -27.84 3.85
C ILE A 589 8.67 -29.19 3.50
N GLY A 590 9.45 -30.26 3.36
CA GLY A 590 8.97 -31.59 2.97
C GLY A 590 8.51 -31.69 1.51
N ARG A 591 9.07 -30.86 0.61
CA ARG A 591 8.77 -30.83 -0.84
C ARG A 591 10.06 -30.69 -1.62
N THR A 592 10.15 -31.34 -2.78
CA THR A 592 11.33 -31.32 -3.65
C THR A 592 11.24 -30.26 -4.74
N HIS A 593 10.03 -29.89 -5.15
CA HIS A 593 9.77 -28.95 -6.25
C HIS A 593 8.80 -27.86 -5.82
N GLY A 594 9.02 -26.68 -6.36
CA GLY A 594 8.30 -25.46 -6.07
C GLY A 594 7.83 -24.78 -7.35
N PRO A 595 7.59 -23.47 -7.34
CA PRO A 595 6.98 -22.83 -8.49
C PRO A 595 7.97 -22.29 -9.53
N GLY A 596 9.27 -22.26 -9.24
CA GLY A 596 10.33 -21.90 -10.19
C GLY A 596 10.32 -20.46 -10.70
N GLY A 597 11.37 -20.08 -11.44
CA GLY A 597 11.47 -18.77 -12.07
C GLY A 597 12.90 -18.34 -12.39
N VAL A 598 13.02 -17.27 -13.17
CA VAL A 598 14.31 -16.69 -13.57
C VAL A 598 14.16 -15.21 -13.88
N ARG A 599 15.18 -14.40 -13.57
CA ARG A 599 15.29 -13.03 -14.08
C ARG A 599 16.59 -12.84 -14.83
N ILE A 600 16.49 -12.22 -15.99
CA ILE A 600 17.64 -11.91 -16.84
C ILE A 600 17.75 -10.39 -16.98
N GLY A 601 18.77 -9.82 -16.34
CA GLY A 601 19.13 -8.41 -16.48
C GLY A 601 20.15 -8.20 -17.60
N TYR A 602 20.08 -7.04 -18.26
CA TYR A 602 21.07 -6.60 -19.25
C TYR A 602 21.20 -5.07 -19.24
N LYS A 603 22.44 -4.58 -19.17
CA LYS A 603 22.75 -3.16 -19.26
C LYS A 603 23.98 -2.95 -20.13
N GLU A 604 23.87 -2.00 -21.06
CA GLU A 604 24.98 -1.56 -21.90
C GLU A 604 26.04 -0.78 -21.09
N GLU A 605 27.22 -0.60 -21.67
CA GLU A 605 28.31 0.16 -21.04
C GLU A 605 27.94 1.65 -20.96
N ASP A 606 28.05 2.25 -19.77
CA ASP A 606 27.87 3.70 -19.63
C ASP A 606 29.08 4.44 -20.23
N LYS A 607 28.88 5.23 -21.30
CA LYS A 607 29.93 6.00 -21.98
C LYS A 607 29.86 7.51 -21.71
N VAL A 608 29.01 7.94 -20.79
CA VAL A 608 28.74 9.36 -20.50
C VAL A 608 28.86 9.66 -19.02
N ASP A 609 29.27 10.89 -18.68
CA ASP A 609 29.23 11.40 -17.31
C ASP A 609 27.84 11.97 -17.00
N HIS A 610 27.00 11.13 -16.41
CA HIS A 610 25.63 11.51 -16.07
C HIS A 610 25.54 12.64 -15.03
N LEU A 611 26.52 12.74 -14.13
CA LEU A 611 26.53 13.79 -13.11
C LEU A 611 26.85 15.14 -13.74
N GLN A 612 27.83 15.20 -14.64
CA GLN A 612 28.15 16.43 -15.34
C GLN A 612 26.99 16.90 -16.23
N GLN A 613 26.32 15.98 -16.93
CA GLN A 613 25.11 16.31 -17.71
C GLN A 613 24.01 16.93 -16.85
N ALA A 614 23.83 16.46 -15.62
CA ALA A 614 22.87 17.03 -14.67
C ALA A 614 23.26 18.45 -14.21
N VAL A 615 24.56 18.68 -13.93
CA VAL A 615 25.07 20.01 -13.58
C VAL A 615 24.89 21.00 -14.72
N ASP A 616 25.19 20.59 -15.96
CA ASP A 616 25.02 21.42 -17.15
C ASP A 616 23.55 21.78 -17.36
N ALA A 617 22.64 20.78 -17.30
CA ALA A 617 21.20 21.01 -17.40
C ALA A 617 20.68 21.97 -16.32
N ALA A 618 21.13 21.82 -15.07
CA ALA A 618 20.75 22.69 -13.96
C ALA A 618 21.23 24.14 -14.16
N THR A 619 22.44 24.33 -14.68
CA THR A 619 23.05 25.64 -14.92
C THR A 619 22.29 26.45 -15.96
N GLU A 620 21.73 25.76 -16.97
CA GLU A 620 21.00 26.41 -18.06
C GLU A 620 19.53 26.71 -17.76
N ALA A 621 18.99 26.23 -16.64
CA ALA A 621 17.58 26.36 -16.26
C ALA A 621 17.36 27.43 -15.19
N ASP A 622 16.16 28.00 -15.13
CA ASP A 622 15.78 28.92 -14.05
C ASP A 622 15.56 28.16 -12.73
N VAL A 623 15.04 26.94 -12.84
CA VAL A 623 14.73 26.02 -11.73
C VAL A 623 15.17 24.61 -12.10
N ALA A 624 15.83 23.94 -11.15
CA ALA A 624 16.13 22.51 -11.24
C ALA A 624 15.16 21.70 -10.35
N ILE A 625 14.52 20.68 -10.90
CA ILE A 625 13.68 19.72 -10.17
C ILE A 625 14.44 18.41 -10.11
N VAL A 626 15.00 18.08 -8.94
CA VAL A 626 15.76 16.85 -8.73
C VAL A 626 14.85 15.80 -8.11
N ILE A 627 14.56 14.73 -8.84
CA ILE A 627 13.66 13.64 -8.45
C ILE A 627 14.50 12.42 -8.03
N VAL A 628 14.59 12.23 -6.72
CA VAL A 628 15.34 11.16 -6.05
C VAL A 628 14.38 10.20 -5.34
N GLY A 629 14.90 9.07 -4.86
CA GLY A 629 14.14 8.20 -3.99
C GLY A 629 14.55 6.74 -4.06
N LEU A 630 13.54 5.91 -3.83
CA LEU A 630 13.56 4.45 -3.86
C LEU A 630 12.70 3.96 -5.03
N ASP A 631 12.49 2.65 -5.12
CA ASP A 631 11.51 2.02 -5.99
C ASP A 631 11.05 0.67 -5.43
N ALA A 632 10.25 -0.06 -6.22
CA ALA A 632 9.70 -1.36 -5.86
C ALA A 632 10.74 -2.48 -5.60
N GLU A 633 12.01 -2.27 -5.96
CA GLU A 633 13.09 -3.22 -5.64
C GLU A 633 13.72 -2.89 -4.27
N TRP A 634 13.70 -1.63 -3.84
CA TRP A 634 14.24 -1.20 -2.54
C TRP A 634 13.22 -1.33 -1.41
N GLU A 635 11.94 -1.14 -1.70
CA GLU A 635 10.82 -1.32 -0.76
C GLU A 635 9.85 -2.36 -1.31
N SER A 636 9.92 -3.56 -0.74
CA SER A 636 9.14 -4.70 -1.18
C SER A 636 8.77 -5.58 0.01
N GLU A 637 7.67 -6.29 -0.15
CA GLU A 637 7.46 -7.54 0.57
C GLU A 637 8.67 -8.48 0.43
N GLY A 638 8.98 -9.22 1.49
CA GLY A 638 9.98 -10.29 1.52
C GLY A 638 11.31 -9.92 2.20
N TYR A 639 11.65 -8.64 2.29
CA TYR A 639 12.87 -8.16 2.96
C TYR A 639 12.71 -6.72 3.44
N ASP A 640 13.46 -6.36 4.47
CA ASP A 640 13.51 -5.00 5.00
C ASP A 640 14.69 -4.22 4.39
N ARG A 641 14.62 -2.89 4.47
CA ARG A 641 15.75 -2.05 4.06
C ARG A 641 16.90 -2.20 5.04
N ALA A 642 18.13 -2.24 4.52
CA ALA A 642 19.33 -2.31 5.34
C ALA A 642 19.63 -0.99 6.08
N ASN A 643 19.21 0.15 5.52
CA ASN A 643 19.41 1.49 6.09
C ASN A 643 18.37 2.48 5.53
N MET A 644 18.43 3.73 5.98
CA MET A 644 17.57 4.82 5.50
C MET A 644 18.13 5.58 4.29
N ASP A 645 19.33 5.24 3.83
CA ASP A 645 20.03 6.06 2.86
C ASP A 645 19.37 5.97 1.48
N LEU A 646 19.54 7.03 0.69
CA LEU A 646 19.21 6.96 -0.72
C LEU A 646 20.15 5.95 -1.41
N PRO A 647 19.62 5.04 -2.25
CA PRO A 647 20.36 3.93 -2.82
C PRO A 647 21.62 4.29 -3.58
N LYS A 648 22.45 3.25 -3.76
CA LYS A 648 23.68 3.25 -4.56
C LYS A 648 24.69 4.26 -4.01
N ASP A 649 25.28 3.93 -2.86
CA ASP A 649 26.50 4.54 -2.29
C ASP A 649 26.51 6.07 -2.12
N GLY A 650 25.33 6.69 -1.92
CA GLY A 650 25.21 8.15 -1.77
C GLY A 650 25.32 8.92 -3.09
N SER A 651 25.20 8.24 -4.23
CA SER A 651 25.21 8.86 -5.56
C SER A 651 24.10 9.91 -5.73
N GLN A 652 22.90 9.65 -5.21
CA GLN A 652 21.79 10.60 -5.23
C GLN A 652 22.07 11.83 -4.35
N ASP A 653 22.69 11.66 -3.18
CA ASP A 653 23.06 12.80 -2.33
C ASP A 653 24.11 13.69 -3.02
N ARG A 654 25.12 13.08 -3.65
CA ARG A 654 26.11 13.81 -4.46
C ARG A 654 25.46 14.54 -5.64
N LEU A 655 24.47 13.93 -6.28
CA LEU A 655 23.69 14.55 -7.35
C LEU A 655 22.93 15.79 -6.83
N VAL A 656 22.20 15.66 -5.73
CA VAL A 656 21.47 16.79 -5.13
C VAL A 656 22.42 17.93 -4.76
N GLU A 657 23.55 17.63 -4.12
CA GLU A 657 24.53 18.65 -3.74
C GLU A 657 25.19 19.34 -4.94
N ALA A 658 25.52 18.58 -5.99
CA ALA A 658 26.11 19.13 -7.22
C ALA A 658 25.12 20.03 -7.96
N VAL A 659 23.86 19.60 -8.09
CA VAL A 659 22.80 20.40 -8.73
C VAL A 659 22.47 21.65 -7.91
N LEU A 660 22.33 21.54 -6.58
CA LEU A 660 22.08 22.69 -5.71
C LEU A 660 23.21 23.73 -5.80
N LYS A 661 24.46 23.29 -5.94
CA LYS A 661 25.60 24.18 -6.14
C LYS A 661 25.55 24.90 -7.49
N ALA A 662 25.09 24.23 -8.53
CA ALA A 662 24.95 24.79 -9.87
C ALA A 662 23.73 25.73 -9.99
N ASN A 663 22.63 25.39 -9.32
CA ASN A 663 21.38 26.13 -9.32
C ASN A 663 20.76 26.22 -7.90
N PRO A 664 20.81 27.38 -7.24
CA PRO A 664 20.25 27.53 -5.90
C PRO A 664 18.71 27.45 -5.87
N ASN A 665 18.03 27.59 -7.01
CA ASN A 665 16.59 27.38 -7.15
C ASN A 665 16.29 25.90 -7.42
N THR A 666 16.76 25.02 -6.54
CA THR A 666 16.56 23.58 -6.65
C THR A 666 15.36 23.11 -5.82
N ILE A 667 14.42 22.42 -6.45
CA ILE A 667 13.35 21.67 -5.80
C ILE A 667 13.78 20.21 -5.74
N VAL A 668 13.73 19.58 -4.57
CA VAL A 668 13.93 18.13 -4.46
C VAL A 668 12.59 17.44 -4.25
N VAL A 669 12.30 16.46 -5.10
CA VAL A 669 11.14 15.57 -4.99
C VAL A 669 11.63 14.19 -4.56
N VAL A 670 11.05 13.65 -3.49
CA VAL A 670 11.46 12.35 -2.92
C VAL A 670 10.34 11.33 -3.13
N GLN A 671 10.57 10.32 -3.97
CA GLN A 671 9.67 9.19 -4.17
C GLN A 671 10.14 7.98 -3.35
N ALA A 672 9.61 7.83 -2.14
CA ALA A 672 9.91 6.73 -1.23
C ALA A 672 8.70 6.45 -0.34
N GLY A 673 8.43 5.19 -0.04
CA GLY A 673 7.32 4.74 0.80
C GLY A 673 7.60 4.80 2.31
N SER A 674 8.81 5.15 2.71
CA SER A 674 9.25 5.28 4.10
C SER A 674 10.30 6.39 4.25
N PRO A 675 10.64 6.82 5.49
CA PRO A 675 11.63 7.88 5.70
C PRO A 675 13.00 7.54 5.11
N VAL A 676 13.64 8.53 4.47
CA VAL A 676 15.02 8.43 3.95
C VAL A 676 15.93 9.48 4.58
N THR A 677 17.23 9.18 4.64
CA THR A 677 18.28 10.12 5.04
C THR A 677 18.30 11.29 4.04
N MET A 678 18.30 12.54 4.53
CA MET A 678 18.36 13.75 3.69
C MET A 678 19.44 14.72 4.20
N PRO A 679 20.74 14.45 3.99
CA PRO A 679 21.83 15.30 4.53
C PRO A 679 21.83 16.73 3.98
N TRP A 680 21.16 16.95 2.85
CA TRP A 680 21.01 18.23 2.16
C TRP A 680 19.74 19.00 2.54
N ALA A 681 18.87 18.45 3.41
CA ALA A 681 17.54 19.01 3.70
C ALA A 681 17.57 20.44 4.24
N ASP A 682 18.59 20.82 5.01
CA ASP A 682 18.73 22.19 5.52
C ASP A 682 19.12 23.20 4.43
N LYS A 683 19.85 22.75 3.40
CA LYS A 683 20.41 23.59 2.32
C LYS A 683 19.40 23.81 1.18
N VAL A 684 18.65 22.79 0.80
CA VAL A 684 17.69 22.84 -0.32
C VAL A 684 16.50 23.77 0.02
N PRO A 685 16.06 24.68 -0.88
CA PRO A 685 14.97 25.60 -0.57
C PRO A 685 13.61 24.90 -0.48
N SER A 686 13.32 23.95 -1.38
CA SER A 686 12.02 23.29 -1.46
C SER A 686 12.14 21.77 -1.53
N ILE A 687 11.35 21.06 -0.71
CA ILE A 687 11.34 19.60 -0.61
C ILE A 687 9.88 19.14 -0.64
N LEU A 688 9.57 18.25 -1.58
CA LEU A 688 8.27 17.63 -1.74
C LEU A 688 8.40 16.12 -1.55
N GLN A 689 7.69 15.57 -0.57
CA GLN A 689 7.58 14.13 -0.38
C GLN A 689 6.46 13.61 -1.29
N ALA A 690 6.85 12.73 -2.21
CA ALA A 690 5.98 12.23 -3.27
C ALA A 690 5.52 10.80 -3.11
N TRP A 691 6.03 10.03 -2.13
CA TRP A 691 5.56 8.65 -1.87
C TRP A 691 5.51 7.80 -3.15
N TYR A 692 4.56 6.87 -3.21
CA TYR A 692 4.13 6.15 -4.40
C TYR A 692 2.64 6.44 -4.68
N GLN A 693 2.37 7.12 -5.79
CA GLN A 693 1.07 7.75 -6.09
C GLN A 693 0.20 6.96 -7.07
N GLY A 694 0.57 5.73 -7.40
CA GLY A 694 -0.12 4.92 -8.39
C GLY A 694 0.04 5.42 -9.83
N GLN A 695 -0.87 5.03 -10.72
CA GLN A 695 -0.73 5.24 -12.17
C GLN A 695 -0.67 6.72 -12.60
N GLU A 696 -1.22 7.62 -11.78
CA GLU A 696 -1.27 9.06 -12.04
C GLU A 696 -0.13 9.85 -11.37
N ALA A 697 0.93 9.17 -10.90
CA ALA A 697 2.01 9.79 -10.13
C ALA A 697 2.64 11.01 -10.79
N GLY A 698 2.95 10.94 -12.09
CA GLY A 698 3.52 12.08 -12.82
C GLY A 698 2.56 13.26 -12.92
N ASN A 699 1.28 12.99 -13.19
CA ASN A 699 0.27 14.04 -13.33
C ASN A 699 -0.07 14.71 -12.00
N ALA A 700 -0.23 13.93 -10.92
CA ALA A 700 -0.43 14.44 -9.58
C ALA A 700 0.75 15.32 -9.13
N LEU A 701 1.98 14.89 -9.41
CA LEU A 701 3.18 15.68 -9.14
C LEU A 701 3.18 17.01 -9.90
N ALA A 702 2.89 16.97 -11.20
CA ALA A 702 2.83 18.18 -12.02
C ALA A 702 1.75 19.16 -11.51
N ASP A 703 0.58 18.68 -11.10
CA ASP A 703 -0.47 19.55 -10.55
C ASP A 703 -0.02 20.35 -9.34
N VAL A 704 0.70 19.71 -8.43
CA VAL A 704 1.22 20.37 -7.23
C VAL A 704 2.36 21.31 -7.61
N LEU A 705 3.32 20.87 -8.44
CA LEU A 705 4.46 21.70 -8.85
C LEU A 705 4.01 23.01 -9.51
N PHE A 706 2.99 22.98 -10.35
CA PHE A 706 2.47 24.16 -11.06
C PHE A 706 1.28 24.85 -10.37
N GLY A 707 0.91 24.42 -9.16
CA GLY A 707 -0.14 25.07 -8.38
C GLY A 707 -1.55 24.90 -8.92
N ARG A 708 -1.79 23.92 -9.81
CA ARG A 708 -3.15 23.48 -10.18
C ARG A 708 -3.88 22.89 -8.98
N VAL A 709 -3.11 22.21 -8.12
CA VAL A 709 -3.55 21.72 -6.81
C VAL A 709 -2.66 22.33 -5.74
N ASN A 710 -3.27 22.88 -4.69
CA ASN A 710 -2.56 23.33 -3.50
C ASN A 710 -2.21 22.09 -2.63
N PRO A 711 -0.93 21.86 -2.27
CA PRO A 711 -0.55 20.71 -1.45
C PRO A 711 -1.27 20.77 -0.09
N SER A 712 -1.80 19.62 0.31
CA SER A 712 -2.54 19.45 1.56
C SER A 712 -2.18 18.16 2.30
N GLY A 713 -1.21 17.40 1.79
CA GLY A 713 -0.71 16.20 2.46
C GLY A 713 0.00 16.55 3.77
N LYS A 714 -0.11 15.67 4.76
CA LYS A 714 0.57 15.73 6.06
C LYS A 714 1.26 14.40 6.34
N LEU A 715 2.49 14.42 6.85
CA LEU A 715 3.26 13.22 7.11
C LEU A 715 2.51 12.24 8.03
N PRO A 716 2.25 10.99 7.61
CA PRO A 716 1.66 9.97 8.48
C PRO A 716 2.72 9.26 9.34
N THR A 717 3.99 9.63 9.22
CA THR A 717 5.09 9.06 10.01
C THR A 717 6.18 10.10 10.23
N THR A 718 6.89 9.97 11.35
CA THR A 718 7.98 10.83 11.75
C THR A 718 9.24 10.50 10.96
N PHE A 719 9.92 11.53 10.46
CA PHE A 719 11.18 11.38 9.73
C PHE A 719 12.35 11.61 10.69
N PRO A 720 13.15 10.56 11.01
CA PRO A 720 14.33 10.71 11.84
C PRO A 720 15.38 11.58 11.16
N VAL A 721 16.22 12.28 11.94
CA VAL A 721 17.44 12.91 11.39
C VAL A 721 18.47 11.83 11.05
N ARG A 722 18.62 10.83 11.92
CA ARG A 722 19.50 9.68 11.73
C ARG A 722 18.74 8.40 12.03
N LEU A 723 19.15 7.30 11.39
CA LEU A 723 18.60 5.98 11.70
C LEU A 723 18.73 5.66 13.20
N GLN A 724 19.81 6.06 13.86
CA GLN A 724 20.06 5.80 15.29
C GLN A 724 19.07 6.49 16.22
N ASP A 725 18.36 7.52 15.75
CA ASP A 725 17.40 8.28 16.55
C ASP A 725 16.01 7.60 16.61
N ASN A 726 15.83 6.49 15.87
CA ASN A 726 14.58 5.77 15.80
C ASN A 726 14.41 4.78 16.98
N PRO A 727 13.18 4.54 17.47
CA PRO A 727 12.93 3.73 18.67
C PRO A 727 13.35 2.26 18.55
N THR A 728 13.41 1.71 17.34
CA THR A 728 13.69 0.29 17.12
C THR A 728 15.16 0.00 16.88
N TYR A 729 16.04 1.01 16.81
CA TYR A 729 17.43 0.87 16.36
C TYR A 729 18.21 -0.26 17.05
N HIS A 730 18.03 -0.45 18.35
CA HIS A 730 18.71 -1.49 19.12
C HIS A 730 18.13 -2.90 18.94
N SER A 731 16.90 -3.00 18.47
CA SER A 731 16.13 -4.25 18.38
C SER A 731 15.91 -4.73 16.95
N TRP A 732 16.23 -3.92 15.94
CA TRP A 732 15.98 -4.23 14.54
C TRP A 732 17.20 -4.92 13.89
N PRO A 733 17.02 -5.98 13.08
CA PRO A 733 15.78 -6.70 12.79
C PRO A 733 15.48 -7.83 13.80
N GLY A 734 16.20 -7.89 14.92
CA GLY A 734 16.16 -8.98 15.89
C GLY A 734 17.35 -9.92 15.72
N GLU A 735 17.46 -10.90 16.63
CA GLU A 735 18.51 -11.90 16.63
C GLU A 735 17.95 -13.26 17.05
N ASN A 736 18.53 -14.35 16.53
CA ASN A 736 18.09 -15.71 16.83
C ASN A 736 16.57 -15.93 16.68
N LYS A 737 16.00 -15.36 15.61
CA LYS A 737 14.56 -15.43 15.28
C LYS A 737 13.65 -14.76 16.31
N LYS A 738 14.17 -13.80 17.07
CA LYS A 738 13.41 -13.03 18.05
C LYS A 738 13.65 -11.54 17.85
N VAL A 739 12.58 -10.76 17.90
CA VAL A 739 12.63 -9.31 17.90
C VAL A 739 11.86 -8.79 19.12
N VAL A 740 12.56 -8.03 19.97
CA VAL A 740 11.98 -7.46 21.18
C VAL A 740 11.43 -6.06 20.87
N TYR A 741 10.15 -5.85 21.11
CA TYR A 741 9.49 -4.55 20.97
C TYR A 741 9.73 -3.71 22.24
N GLY A 742 11.01 -3.43 22.49
CA GLY A 742 11.52 -2.81 23.73
C GLY A 742 11.12 -1.36 23.92
N GLU A 743 10.70 -0.66 22.86
CA GLU A 743 10.14 0.68 22.92
C GLU A 743 8.74 0.73 23.56
N GLY A 744 8.06 -0.41 23.69
CA GLY A 744 6.72 -0.50 24.27
C GLY A 744 5.73 0.41 23.54
N ILE A 745 5.10 1.34 24.26
CA ILE A 745 4.13 2.29 23.69
C ILE A 745 4.79 3.54 23.07
N PHE A 746 6.12 3.71 23.21
CA PHE A 746 6.84 4.87 22.71
C PHE A 746 7.35 4.63 21.29
N MET A 747 6.41 4.49 20.36
CA MET A 747 6.65 4.33 18.92
C MET A 747 6.32 5.64 18.17
N GLY A 748 7.03 5.92 17.08
CA GLY A 748 6.81 7.12 16.27
C GLY A 748 7.01 8.41 17.08
N TYR A 749 6.22 9.45 16.82
CA TYR A 749 6.30 10.74 17.52
C TYR A 749 6.26 10.62 19.05
N ARG A 750 5.60 9.59 19.60
CA ARG A 750 5.58 9.32 21.05
C ARG A 750 6.98 9.13 21.62
N HIS A 751 7.89 8.50 20.86
CA HIS A 751 9.30 8.35 21.20
C HIS A 751 10.04 9.69 21.18
N TYR A 752 9.97 10.39 20.05
CA TYR A 752 10.74 11.60 19.79
C TYR A 752 10.38 12.70 20.79
N GLU A 753 9.11 12.85 21.12
CA GLU A 753 8.66 13.82 22.11
C GLU A 753 9.09 13.44 23.53
N ARG A 754 8.97 12.17 23.90
CA ARG A 754 9.35 11.69 25.23
C ARG A 754 10.84 11.89 25.52
N LEU A 755 11.69 11.72 24.50
CA LEU A 755 13.13 11.93 24.61
C LEU A 755 13.58 13.34 24.21
N ALA A 756 12.66 14.22 23.83
CA ALA A 756 12.94 15.55 23.27
C ALA A 756 13.95 15.52 22.10
N ILE A 757 13.89 14.47 21.27
CA ILE A 757 14.66 14.34 20.04
C ILE A 757 13.93 15.10 18.95
N LYS A 758 14.58 16.10 18.36
CA LYS A 758 14.01 16.84 17.23
C LYS A 758 14.05 15.97 15.97
N PRO A 759 12.90 15.59 15.37
CA PRO A 759 12.89 14.88 14.11
C PRO A 759 13.28 15.81 12.95
N LEU A 760 13.66 15.23 11.80
CA LEU A 760 13.88 15.98 10.58
C LEU A 760 12.56 16.63 10.12
N PHE A 761 11.48 15.83 10.10
CA PHE A 761 10.10 16.30 9.94
C PHE A 761 9.19 15.51 10.89
N ALA A 762 8.31 16.23 11.60
CA ALA A 762 7.45 15.64 12.61
C ALA A 762 6.22 14.95 12.01
N PHE A 763 5.64 14.01 12.76
CA PHE A 763 4.32 13.46 12.45
C PHE A 763 3.27 14.57 12.25
N GLY A 764 2.45 14.43 11.22
CA GLY A 764 1.44 15.42 10.83
C GLY A 764 1.99 16.69 10.17
N HIS A 765 3.29 16.80 9.90
CA HIS A 765 3.88 17.97 9.22
C HIS A 765 3.52 18.01 7.73
N GLY A 766 3.20 19.20 7.21
CA GLY A 766 2.98 19.43 5.79
C GLY A 766 2.53 20.86 5.52
N LEU A 767 3.18 21.51 4.57
CA LEU A 767 2.96 22.90 4.18
C LEU A 767 1.89 23.01 3.08
N SER A 768 1.40 24.23 2.89
CA SER A 768 0.45 24.62 1.85
C SER A 768 0.95 25.86 1.11
N TYR A 769 0.41 26.14 -0.08
CA TYR A 769 0.58 27.43 -0.77
C TYR A 769 -0.25 28.55 -0.15
N THR A 770 -1.12 28.23 0.80
CA THR A 770 -1.84 29.20 1.62
C THR A 770 -1.48 29.06 3.10
N THR A 771 -2.01 29.94 3.94
CA THR A 771 -1.85 29.90 5.39
C THR A 771 -3.20 29.76 6.06
N PHE A 772 -3.22 29.12 7.23
CA PHE A 772 -4.42 28.93 8.03
C PHE A 772 -4.21 29.49 9.44
N SER A 773 -5.21 30.19 9.98
CA SER A 773 -5.24 30.64 11.38
C SER A 773 -6.29 29.86 12.17
N TYR A 774 -5.97 29.59 13.43
CA TYR A 774 -6.77 28.76 14.34
C TYR A 774 -7.37 29.69 15.41
N GLY A 775 -8.69 29.83 15.41
CA GLY A 775 -9.43 30.60 16.41
C GLY A 775 -9.46 29.92 17.79
N ASP A 776 -10.15 30.55 18.74
CA ASP A 776 -10.26 30.02 20.11
C ASP A 776 -11.12 28.75 20.14
N ILE A 777 -10.69 27.76 20.94
CA ILE A 777 -11.42 26.52 21.15
C ILE A 777 -12.67 26.78 22.01
N THR A 778 -13.80 26.23 21.60
CA THR A 778 -15.01 26.11 22.43
C THR A 778 -15.27 24.64 22.76
N LEU A 779 -15.46 24.33 24.04
CA LEU A 779 -15.84 23.00 24.51
C LEU A 779 -17.34 22.94 24.82
N SER A 780 -18.02 21.85 24.44
CA SER A 780 -19.43 21.65 24.78
C SER A 780 -19.67 21.42 26.28
N ASN A 781 -18.65 20.92 26.99
CA ASN A 781 -18.64 20.73 28.43
C ASN A 781 -17.18 20.79 28.94
N THR A 782 -16.97 20.91 30.25
CA THR A 782 -15.63 20.85 30.85
C THR A 782 -15.33 19.50 31.47
N THR A 783 -16.25 18.54 31.34
CA THR A 783 -16.15 17.21 31.94
C THR A 783 -16.54 16.14 30.92
N LEU A 784 -15.82 15.01 30.92
CA LEU A 784 -16.10 13.83 30.11
C LEU A 784 -16.38 12.62 31.01
N SER A 785 -17.56 12.03 30.84
CA SER A 785 -17.98 10.79 31.52
C SER A 785 -17.97 9.60 30.55
N ALA A 786 -18.00 8.36 31.07
CA ALA A 786 -17.85 7.12 30.27
C ALA A 786 -18.80 6.98 29.06
N ASN A 787 -20.02 7.50 29.16
CA ASN A 787 -21.07 7.38 28.13
C ASN A 787 -21.37 8.71 27.43
N GLU A 788 -20.57 9.74 27.69
CA GLU A 788 -20.74 11.07 27.11
C GLU A 788 -19.69 11.33 26.03
N LYS A 789 -19.97 12.36 25.23
CA LYS A 789 -19.05 12.88 24.24
C LYS A 789 -18.75 14.33 24.58
N LEU A 790 -17.50 14.72 24.39
CA LEU A 790 -17.05 16.09 24.50
C LEU A 790 -16.76 16.63 23.10
N THR A 791 -17.51 17.66 22.68
CA THR A 791 -17.31 18.32 21.39
C THR A 791 -16.35 19.50 21.57
N VAL A 792 -15.33 19.54 20.71
CA VAL A 792 -14.32 20.58 20.60
C VAL A 792 -14.56 21.30 19.27
N THR A 793 -15.01 22.54 19.33
CA THR A 793 -15.23 23.38 18.14
C THR A 793 -14.08 24.36 17.99
N ILE A 794 -13.49 24.43 16.80
CA ILE A 794 -12.40 25.36 16.48
C ILE A 794 -12.64 26.05 15.13
N PRO A 795 -12.75 27.39 15.10
CA PRO A 795 -12.83 28.13 13.84
C PRO A 795 -11.48 28.08 13.11
N ILE A 796 -11.48 27.64 11.85
CA ILE A 796 -10.31 27.64 10.98
C ILE A 796 -10.55 28.60 9.83
N THR A 797 -9.64 29.57 9.68
CA THR A 797 -9.67 30.55 8.59
C THR A 797 -8.53 30.29 7.62
N ASN A 798 -8.81 30.24 6.33
CA ASN A 798 -7.78 30.35 5.30
C ASN A 798 -7.36 31.82 5.20
N SER A 799 -6.24 32.16 5.83
CA SER A 799 -5.71 33.52 5.95
C SER A 799 -4.82 33.94 4.78
N GLY A 800 -4.62 33.07 3.78
CA GLY A 800 -3.82 33.39 2.60
C GLY A 800 -4.66 33.83 1.40
N LYS A 801 -4.05 33.70 0.21
CA LYS A 801 -4.59 34.26 -1.06
C LYS A 801 -5.13 33.21 -2.03
N VAL A 802 -4.92 31.94 -1.74
CA VAL A 802 -5.34 30.82 -2.60
C VAL A 802 -6.14 29.83 -1.80
N ASP A 803 -7.06 29.15 -2.46
CA ASP A 803 -7.86 28.09 -1.86
C ASP A 803 -6.95 26.93 -1.40
N GLY A 804 -7.35 26.22 -0.36
CA GLY A 804 -6.55 25.12 0.18
C GLY A 804 -7.32 24.29 1.20
N ALA A 805 -6.72 23.17 1.58
CA ALA A 805 -7.23 22.32 2.65
C ALA A 805 -6.24 22.25 3.81
N GLU A 806 -6.78 22.23 5.03
CA GLU A 806 -6.03 22.06 6.27
C GLU A 806 -6.49 20.78 6.98
N VAL A 807 -5.55 20.12 7.66
CA VAL A 807 -5.83 18.99 8.55
C VAL A 807 -5.70 19.49 9.98
N VAL A 808 -6.82 19.54 10.69
CA VAL A 808 -6.86 19.92 12.10
C VAL A 808 -6.64 18.66 12.94
N GLN A 809 -5.57 18.65 13.73
CA GLN A 809 -5.16 17.49 14.52
C GLN A 809 -5.39 17.77 16.00
N GLY A 810 -6.17 16.92 16.68
CA GLY A 810 -6.46 16.99 18.10
C GLY A 810 -5.74 15.89 18.87
N TYR A 811 -4.83 16.29 19.75
CA TYR A 811 -4.06 15.40 20.62
C TYR A 811 -4.52 15.50 22.07
N VAL A 812 -4.56 14.40 22.80
CA VAL A 812 -4.88 14.40 24.24
C VAL A 812 -3.60 14.21 25.05
N HIS A 813 -3.45 15.01 26.09
CA HIS A 813 -2.45 14.84 27.15
C HIS A 813 -3.16 14.58 28.48
N ASP A 814 -2.82 13.46 29.09
CA ASP A 814 -3.21 13.11 30.45
C ASP A 814 -2.22 13.75 31.42
N VAL A 815 -2.69 14.75 32.20
CA VAL A 815 -1.81 15.56 33.06
C VAL A 815 -1.21 14.73 34.18
N LYS A 816 -1.94 13.72 34.66
CA LYS A 816 -1.51 12.86 35.74
C LYS A 816 -2.14 11.47 35.62
N SER A 817 -1.35 10.56 35.08
CA SER A 817 -1.64 9.13 35.05
C SER A 817 -0.79 8.36 36.06
N ARG A 818 -1.32 7.24 36.55
CA ARG A 818 -0.57 6.31 37.38
C ARG A 818 0.47 5.52 36.59
N LEU A 819 0.14 5.08 35.38
CA LEU A 819 1.09 4.47 34.45
C LEU A 819 1.70 5.53 33.55
N VAL A 820 2.96 5.35 33.15
CA VAL A 820 3.61 6.26 32.21
C VAL A 820 2.86 6.25 30.87
N ARG A 821 2.60 7.43 30.32
CA ARG A 821 1.97 7.65 29.01
C ARG A 821 2.87 8.50 28.09
N PRO A 822 2.61 8.52 26.77
CA PRO A 822 3.22 9.51 25.88
C PRO A 822 2.90 10.95 26.31
N GLU A 823 3.74 11.91 25.89
CA GLU A 823 3.51 13.33 26.20
C GLU A 823 2.18 13.83 25.62
N LYS A 824 1.77 13.30 24.47
CA LYS A 824 0.42 13.45 23.92
C LYS A 824 0.13 12.34 22.92
N GLU A 825 -1.13 12.10 22.64
CA GLU A 825 -1.58 11.06 21.72
C GLU A 825 -2.65 11.62 20.77
N LEU A 826 -2.55 11.34 19.47
CA LEU A 826 -3.58 11.70 18.50
C LEU A 826 -4.89 11.04 18.93
N ALA A 827 -5.92 11.85 19.15
CA ALA A 827 -7.23 11.39 19.61
C ALA A 827 -8.32 11.59 18.55
N VAL A 828 -8.16 12.60 17.69
CA VAL A 828 -9.15 12.98 16.67
C VAL A 828 -8.50 13.87 15.60
N PHE A 829 -9.01 13.84 14.38
CA PHE A 829 -8.62 14.76 13.31
C PHE A 829 -9.79 15.01 12.36
N ASP A 830 -9.74 16.11 11.62
CA ASP A 830 -10.63 16.36 10.48
C ASP A 830 -9.91 17.19 9.42
N LYS A 831 -10.33 17.03 8.15
CA LYS A 831 -9.79 17.78 7.02
C LYS A 831 -10.85 18.73 6.47
N VAL A 832 -10.48 20.00 6.33
CA VAL A 832 -11.38 21.06 5.89
C VAL A 832 -10.82 21.79 4.67
N PHE A 833 -11.62 21.87 3.60
CA PHE A 833 -11.34 22.74 2.47
C PHE A 833 -11.91 24.14 2.70
N LEU A 834 -11.11 25.16 2.40
CA LEU A 834 -11.45 26.56 2.62
C LEU A 834 -11.02 27.40 1.42
N LYS A 835 -11.96 28.20 0.90
CA LYS A 835 -11.61 29.27 -0.04
C LYS A 835 -10.75 30.34 0.64
N ALA A 836 -9.98 31.09 -0.13
CA ALA A 836 -9.21 32.21 0.40
C ALA A 836 -10.12 33.19 1.21
N GLY A 837 -9.75 33.46 2.47
CA GLY A 837 -10.53 34.30 3.39
C GLY A 837 -11.73 33.62 4.06
N GLU A 838 -12.08 32.38 3.68
CA GLU A 838 -13.18 31.63 4.29
C GLU A 838 -12.82 31.16 5.70
N THR A 839 -13.81 31.17 6.59
CA THR A 839 -13.72 30.55 7.92
C THR A 839 -14.80 29.48 8.07
N LYS A 840 -14.43 28.30 8.59
CA LYS A 840 -15.37 27.25 8.98
C LYS A 840 -15.05 26.73 10.37
N ASP A 841 -16.08 26.36 11.09
CA ASP A 841 -15.94 25.64 12.34
C ASP A 841 -15.61 24.17 12.06
N VAL A 842 -14.49 23.70 12.59
CA VAL A 842 -14.14 22.29 12.61
C VAL A 842 -14.60 21.70 13.94
N ILE A 843 -15.27 20.57 13.88
CA ILE A 843 -15.91 19.92 15.02
C ILE A 843 -15.19 18.60 15.29
N LEU A 844 -14.45 18.54 16.39
CA LEU A 844 -13.75 17.34 16.84
C LEU A 844 -14.52 16.73 18.02
N THR A 845 -14.63 15.41 18.09
CA THR A 845 -15.36 14.72 19.16
C THR A 845 -14.40 13.83 19.95
N LEU A 846 -14.36 14.02 21.26
CA LEU A 846 -13.67 13.16 22.21
C LEU A 846 -14.67 12.27 22.95
N ASP A 847 -14.27 11.04 23.24
CA ASP A 847 -15.05 10.07 24.00
C ASP A 847 -14.15 9.25 24.94
N LYS A 848 -14.70 8.21 25.59
CA LYS A 848 -13.94 7.31 26.48
C LYS A 848 -12.62 6.81 25.87
N LEU A 849 -12.57 6.59 24.56
CA LEU A 849 -11.43 6.05 23.84
C LEU A 849 -10.32 7.09 23.65
N SER A 850 -10.65 8.38 23.75
CA SER A 850 -9.70 9.50 23.65
C SER A 850 -8.89 9.72 24.92
N VAL A 851 -9.36 9.22 26.07
CA VAL A 851 -8.75 9.45 27.38
C VAL A 851 -8.21 8.18 28.05
N GLY A 852 -8.56 7.01 27.52
CA GLY A 852 -8.15 5.71 28.08
C GLY A 852 -6.73 5.26 27.77
N TYR A 853 -6.18 4.44 28.65
CA TYR A 853 -5.03 3.58 28.39
C TYR A 853 -5.31 2.14 28.89
N TYR A 854 -4.56 1.15 28.43
CA TYR A 854 -4.77 -0.24 28.82
C TYR A 854 -3.95 -0.59 30.07
N ASP A 855 -4.63 -0.97 31.15
CA ASP A 855 -3.99 -1.41 32.38
C ASP A 855 -3.94 -2.94 32.43
N THR A 856 -2.73 -3.49 32.34
CA THR A 856 -2.49 -4.93 32.31
C THR A 856 -2.81 -5.65 33.62
N ARG A 857 -2.83 -4.94 34.76
CA ARG A 857 -3.27 -5.49 36.05
C ARG A 857 -4.78 -5.61 36.09
N LEU A 858 -5.50 -4.63 35.55
CA LEU A 858 -6.96 -4.64 35.45
C LEU A 858 -7.47 -5.53 34.31
N LYS A 859 -6.61 -5.80 33.30
CA LYS A 859 -6.99 -6.45 32.03
C LYS A 859 -8.14 -5.72 31.35
N ALA A 860 -8.09 -4.40 31.39
CA ALA A 860 -9.11 -3.51 30.88
C ALA A 860 -8.50 -2.17 30.50
N TRP A 861 -9.19 -1.47 29.60
CA TRP A 861 -8.98 -0.04 29.43
C TRP A 861 -9.47 0.70 30.66
N ILE A 862 -8.76 1.76 31.04
CA ILE A 862 -9.14 2.67 32.11
C ILE A 862 -8.93 4.12 31.66
N ALA A 863 -9.91 4.97 31.94
CA ALA A 863 -9.70 6.40 32.04
C ALA A 863 -9.69 6.74 33.54
N GLU A 864 -8.59 7.30 34.04
CA GLU A 864 -8.48 7.71 35.44
C GLU A 864 -9.11 9.10 35.62
N GLU A 865 -9.69 9.35 36.79
CA GLU A 865 -10.18 10.68 37.16
C GLU A 865 -9.03 11.70 37.19
N GLY A 866 -9.26 12.90 36.67
CA GLY A 866 -8.24 13.95 36.65
C GLY A 866 -8.36 14.93 35.49
N GLU A 867 -7.40 15.86 35.45
CA GLU A 867 -7.29 16.88 34.41
C GLU A 867 -6.66 16.31 33.14
N PHE A 868 -7.28 16.58 32.01
CA PHE A 868 -6.78 16.31 30.67
C PHE A 868 -6.65 17.62 29.88
N LYS A 869 -5.82 17.59 28.84
CA LYS A 869 -5.71 18.69 27.87
C LYS A 869 -5.98 18.16 26.46
N ILE A 870 -6.79 18.88 25.71
CA ILE A 870 -6.86 18.78 24.25
C ILE A 870 -5.92 19.82 23.65
N LEU A 871 -4.95 19.36 22.86
CA LEU A 871 -3.98 20.17 22.14
C LEU A 871 -4.33 20.11 20.65
N VAL A 872 -4.72 21.25 20.08
CA VAL A 872 -5.13 21.32 18.67
C VAL A 872 -4.06 22.05 17.86
N GLY A 873 -3.63 21.43 16.76
CA GLY A 873 -2.53 21.92 15.95
C GLY A 873 -2.61 21.50 14.48
N SER A 874 -1.65 22.01 13.69
CA SER A 874 -1.49 21.65 12.27
C SER A 874 -0.56 20.45 12.04
N SER A 875 0.19 20.08 13.09
CA SER A 875 1.08 18.92 13.18
C SER A 875 1.36 18.58 14.65
N SER A 876 1.98 17.44 14.94
CA SER A 876 2.43 17.09 16.31
C SER A 876 3.40 18.12 16.92
N ALA A 877 4.14 18.84 16.09
CA ALA A 877 5.11 19.86 16.49
C ALA A 877 4.59 21.31 16.39
N ASP A 878 3.39 21.54 15.85
CA ASP A 878 2.77 22.86 15.69
C ASP A 878 1.38 22.90 16.37
N ILE A 879 1.40 22.88 17.70
CA ILE A 879 0.22 23.05 18.55
C ILE A 879 -0.10 24.54 18.67
N ARG A 880 -1.33 24.92 18.32
CA ARG A 880 -1.77 26.31 18.21
C ARG A 880 -2.78 26.71 19.28
N GLN A 881 -3.58 25.76 19.73
CA GLN A 881 -4.61 25.97 20.73
C GLN A 881 -4.60 24.84 21.76
N THR A 882 -5.03 25.14 22.98
CA THR A 882 -5.12 24.16 24.07
C THR A 882 -6.31 24.49 24.96
N ALA A 883 -7.07 23.46 25.33
CA ALA A 883 -8.14 23.57 26.32
C ALA A 883 -8.03 22.44 27.35
N LYS A 884 -8.54 22.71 28.55
CA LYS A 884 -8.58 21.75 29.66
C LYS A 884 -9.98 21.18 29.82
N PHE A 885 -10.05 19.92 30.22
CA PHE A 885 -11.29 19.27 30.64
C PHE A 885 -10.96 18.18 31.64
N ASP A 886 -11.94 17.74 32.43
CA ASP A 886 -11.75 16.74 33.46
C ASP A 886 -12.45 15.42 33.11
N VAL A 887 -11.84 14.30 33.48
CA VAL A 887 -12.58 13.05 33.68
C VAL A 887 -13.01 13.02 35.13
N ALA A 888 -14.32 13.13 35.40
CA ALA A 888 -14.83 13.32 36.76
C ALA A 888 -14.72 12.08 37.65
N GLU A 889 -14.84 10.89 37.07
CA GLU A 889 -14.75 9.61 37.79
C GLU A 889 -14.00 8.61 36.92
N SER A 890 -13.17 7.78 37.54
CA SER A 890 -12.45 6.72 36.84
C SER A 890 -13.42 5.67 36.31
N PHE A 891 -13.26 5.21 35.07
CA PHE A 891 -14.09 4.15 34.50
C PHE A 891 -13.30 3.18 33.63
N THR A 892 -13.78 1.94 33.53
CA THR A 892 -13.11 0.85 32.81
C THR A 892 -14.00 0.21 31.75
N TRP A 893 -13.39 -0.33 30.69
CA TRP A 893 -14.08 -1.12 29.66
C TRP A 893 -13.14 -2.11 28.98
N ILE A 894 -13.70 -3.02 28.18
CA ILE A 894 -12.95 -4.03 27.44
C ILE A 894 -12.91 -3.69 25.94
N PHE A 895 -14.08 -3.48 25.34
CA PHE A 895 -14.26 -3.12 23.93
C PHE A 895 -15.23 -1.92 23.82
#